data_AF-A0A968KVN9-F1
#
_entry.id   AF-A0A968KVN9-F1
#
_cell.length_a   1.000
_cell.length_b   1.000
_cell.length_c   1.000
_cell.angle_alpha   90.00
_cell.angle_beta   90.00
_cell.angle_gamma   90.00
#
_symmetry.space_group_name_H-M   'P 1'
#
loop_
_entity.id
_entity.type
_entity.pdbx_description
1 polymer ?
#
loop_
_entity_poly.entity_id
_entity_poly.type
_entity_poly.pdbx_seq_one_letter_code
_entity_poly.pdbx_strand_id
1 'polypeptide(L)'
;MQVIWERRINRATPLRQSSRLGKWEETIFPHFIIEVPVSKEDKQMTRDNPSMDKETQSQSAAEEPASRKVSDLLFWISAGAIVLIGLGILGYMVFIFSRSNKTENVLPSMIESTATITSDLEPPKTYTPVFEASTCEFTVPDQAQVTCGHVTVPEDRNGDPFDSIEIAVAIYHSTSDSPEPAPTLYLQGGPGDKAIEWSSETYEYVIAPLLIDRDFIVFDPRGVGLSKPTLDCDEIRQTYISDLQGKLPADQKISYYEGALLVCKNRLQSAGVNLSAYTSTQMATDAVDILTALGYQQANLYGISYGTRIAQLVMRDHPEFVRSVILDSVVPIEVKLFDQNANGSRQALESLFENCQNDPSCSSAYPDLELIYNRTVEQLNSQPVTVVIPVDQNRTIEKVVNGAGFQSAVVDMFRSPQTISTIPRLIYRTHDGDLSSLAFSTAFPIYAFSSISVGTYISVNCHDQIIALSWELLDKAIYELCQLWGTTPLAPGENDPVISDIPTLIFTGEYDLVTPPSFARQLADHLPASHVAVVPKRGHAPSSDETSDCPTRLVSAFLQNPSAAPDIVCLEEIEPIQFAVPYNPGTPLALEPVTIDQYQIRTLIPTGWSGTGFGFYNRNNSFGDMTQIGVQSAAVPEAEWNTWLITNFQGNRGFDRPPEQKTKRQANGLTWSIYETSSRGNPVVLAFAGSGGQTLMIVMISHADEHEALYETVFLPVIDSTTTAR
;
A
#
# COMPACT_ATOMS: atom_id res chain seq x y z
N MET A 1 -17.85 -19.83 -35.67
CA MET A 1 -17.59 -18.97 -34.49
C MET A 1 -17.38 -19.84 -33.25
N GLN A 2 -16.29 -20.62 -33.19
CA GLN A 2 -15.97 -21.45 -32.00
C GLN A 2 -14.51 -21.97 -31.98
N VAL A 3 -13.53 -21.21 -32.52
CA VAL A 3 -12.13 -21.73 -32.67
C VAL A 3 -11.04 -20.68 -32.36
N ILE A 4 -11.34 -19.58 -31.64
CA ILE A 4 -10.31 -18.53 -31.35
C ILE A 4 -9.93 -18.46 -29.86
N TRP A 5 -10.61 -19.18 -28.96
CA TRP A 5 -10.38 -19.07 -27.51
C TRP A 5 -9.29 -19.99 -26.91
N GLU A 6 -8.77 -20.98 -27.63
CA GLU A 6 -7.89 -22.02 -27.03
C GLU A 6 -6.37 -21.78 -27.14
N ARG A 7 -5.89 -20.67 -27.74
CA ARG A 7 -4.45 -20.48 -28.00
C ARG A 7 -3.70 -19.50 -27.08
N ARG A 8 -4.31 -18.95 -26.03
CA ARG A 8 -3.64 -18.00 -25.12
C ARG A 8 -3.25 -18.54 -23.73
N ILE A 9 -3.48 -19.83 -23.42
CA ILE A 9 -3.22 -20.37 -22.07
C ILE A 9 -1.77 -20.85 -21.84
N ASN A 10 -0.92 -20.98 -22.87
CA ASN A 10 0.42 -21.59 -22.72
C ASN A 10 1.61 -20.61 -22.56
N ARG A 11 1.38 -19.40 -22.07
CA ARG A 11 2.42 -18.59 -21.41
C ARG A 11 1.87 -18.09 -20.09
N ALA A 12 1.82 -18.99 -19.11
CA ALA A 12 1.61 -18.63 -17.72
C ALA A 12 2.86 -17.89 -17.21
N THR A 13 2.96 -16.60 -17.52
CA THR A 13 3.50 -15.68 -16.52
C THR A 13 2.45 -15.65 -15.42
N PRO A 14 2.77 -15.97 -14.15
CA PRO A 14 1.76 -15.89 -13.09
C PRO A 14 1.22 -14.46 -13.07
N LEU A 15 -0.09 -14.28 -13.25
CA LEU A 15 -0.78 -12.98 -13.18
C LEU A 15 -0.41 -12.20 -11.90
N ARG A 16 0.01 -12.91 -10.85
CA ARG A 16 0.60 -12.36 -9.63
C ARG A 16 1.71 -11.33 -9.89
N GLN A 17 2.63 -11.56 -10.84
CA GLN A 17 3.80 -10.70 -11.07
C GLN A 17 3.48 -9.32 -11.66
N SER A 18 2.34 -9.15 -12.34
CA SER A 18 1.95 -7.84 -12.90
C SER A 18 1.32 -6.90 -11.87
N SER A 19 0.72 -7.45 -10.80
CA SER A 19 0.08 -6.67 -9.74
C SER A 19 1.10 -5.86 -8.91
N ARG A 20 0.67 -4.73 -8.32
CA ARG A 20 1.50 -3.97 -7.36
C ARG A 20 2.01 -4.88 -6.24
N LEU A 21 1.12 -5.63 -5.59
CA LEU A 21 1.48 -6.57 -4.52
C LEU A 21 2.52 -7.61 -4.96
N GLY A 22 2.47 -8.10 -6.20
CA GLY A 22 3.46 -9.05 -6.72
C GLY A 22 4.84 -8.44 -6.97
N LYS A 23 4.92 -7.25 -7.60
CA LYS A 23 6.20 -6.52 -7.76
C LYS A 23 6.86 -6.23 -6.41
N TRP A 24 6.03 -5.98 -5.40
CA TRP A 24 6.46 -5.76 -4.03
C TRP A 24 6.91 -7.03 -3.33
N GLU A 25 6.16 -8.13 -3.49
CA GLU A 25 6.53 -9.46 -3.01
C GLU A 25 7.92 -9.84 -3.55
N GLU A 26 8.19 -9.61 -4.84
CA GLU A 26 9.50 -9.84 -5.45
C GLU A 26 10.62 -8.95 -4.89
N THR A 27 10.31 -7.71 -4.52
CA THR A 27 11.30 -6.79 -3.94
C THR A 27 11.71 -7.22 -2.53
N ILE A 28 10.77 -7.74 -1.74
CA ILE A 28 10.97 -8.05 -0.32
C ILE A 28 11.35 -9.52 -0.09
N PHE A 29 10.76 -10.43 -0.85
CA PHE A 29 11.09 -11.85 -0.96
C PHE A 29 11.67 -12.15 -2.35
N PRO A 30 12.83 -11.56 -2.72
CA PRO A 30 13.43 -11.89 -3.99
C PRO A 30 13.72 -13.38 -4.01
N HIS A 31 13.12 -14.11 -4.95
CA HIS A 31 13.52 -15.48 -5.20
C HIS A 31 14.96 -15.46 -5.68
N PHE A 32 15.81 -16.24 -5.01
CA PHE A 32 17.24 -16.08 -5.19
C PHE A 32 17.75 -16.99 -6.30
N ILE A 33 18.74 -16.47 -7.02
CA ILE A 33 19.48 -17.16 -8.04
C ILE A 33 20.95 -17.14 -7.61
N ILE A 34 21.55 -18.32 -7.56
CA ILE A 34 23.00 -18.46 -7.40
C ILE A 34 23.63 -18.45 -8.80
N GLU A 35 24.27 -17.35 -9.15
CA GLU A 35 25.17 -17.30 -10.30
C GLU A 35 26.54 -17.85 -9.89
N VAL A 36 26.81 -19.07 -10.32
CA VAL A 36 28.04 -19.79 -9.99
C VAL A 36 29.30 -18.99 -10.42
N PRO A 37 30.34 -18.90 -9.58
CA PRO A 37 31.64 -18.40 -10.03
C PRO A 37 32.22 -19.33 -11.10
N VAL A 38 32.30 -18.86 -12.35
CA VAL A 38 33.07 -19.54 -13.39
C VAL A 38 34.54 -19.21 -13.18
N SER A 39 35.42 -20.22 -13.07
CA SER A 39 36.86 -19.97 -12.99
C SER A 39 37.29 -19.22 -14.26
N LYS A 40 37.85 -18.02 -14.09
CA LYS A 40 38.50 -17.30 -15.18
C LYS A 40 39.82 -18.01 -15.46
N GLU A 41 39.83 -18.95 -16.39
CA GLU A 41 41.08 -19.35 -17.03
C GLU A 41 41.63 -18.19 -17.87
N ASP A 42 42.93 -17.92 -17.70
CA ASP A 42 43.72 -16.86 -18.32
C ASP A 42 43.42 -16.63 -19.80
N LYS A 43 42.84 -15.47 -20.12
CA LYS A 43 43.01 -14.83 -21.43
C LYS A 43 43.79 -13.53 -21.25
N GLN A 44 45.10 -13.70 -21.25
CA GLN A 44 46.07 -12.65 -21.50
C GLN A 44 45.91 -12.18 -22.96
N MET A 45 45.27 -11.04 -23.19
CA MET A 45 45.40 -10.30 -24.46
C MET A 45 45.13 -8.80 -24.25
N THR A 46 46.24 -8.07 -24.13
CA THR A 46 46.51 -6.72 -24.69
C THR A 46 45.38 -5.70 -24.66
N ARG A 47 45.48 -4.74 -23.73
CA ARG A 47 45.04 -3.36 -23.98
C ARG A 47 46.23 -2.42 -23.88
N ASP A 48 46.51 -1.79 -25.00
CA ASP A 48 47.49 -0.73 -25.17
C ASP A 48 47.23 0.43 -24.22
N ASN A 49 48.32 0.96 -23.70
CA ASN A 49 48.41 2.18 -22.93
C ASN A 49 48.89 3.30 -23.86
N PRO A 50 48.36 4.53 -23.77
CA PRO A 50 49.16 5.70 -24.07
C PRO A 50 49.46 6.48 -22.78
N SER A 51 50.75 6.43 -22.42
CA SER A 51 51.63 7.51 -21.93
C SER A 51 51.02 8.68 -21.13
N MET A 52 51.47 8.84 -19.88
CA MET A 52 52.40 9.91 -19.40
C MET A 52 51.73 11.29 -19.23
N ASP A 53 51.87 12.00 -18.11
CA ASP A 53 53.14 12.39 -17.50
C ASP A 53 53.10 12.52 -15.97
N LYS A 54 54.30 12.32 -15.41
CA LYS A 54 54.71 12.58 -14.03
C LYS A 54 54.97 14.07 -13.82
N GLU A 55 54.82 14.55 -12.59
CA GLU A 55 55.95 15.03 -11.76
C GLU A 55 55.47 15.27 -10.32
N THR A 56 55.86 14.45 -9.33
CA THR A 56 57.03 14.60 -8.41
C THR A 56 57.07 15.99 -7.74
N GLN A 57 57.02 16.16 -6.42
CA GLN A 57 57.86 15.65 -5.33
C GLN A 57 57.10 15.82 -4.00
N SER A 58 56.98 14.83 -3.09
CA SER A 58 58.00 14.37 -2.10
C SER A 58 58.49 15.54 -1.23
N GLN A 59 58.52 15.55 0.10
CA GLN A 59 58.72 14.60 1.19
C GLN A 59 58.83 15.53 2.44
N SER A 60 58.73 15.18 3.72
CA SER A 60 58.63 13.95 4.50
C SER A 60 58.57 14.40 5.98
N ALA A 61 57.89 13.61 6.83
CA ALA A 61 58.31 13.08 8.14
C ALA A 61 58.80 14.07 9.25
N ALA A 62 58.55 13.91 10.56
CA ALA A 62 58.08 12.79 11.37
C ALA A 62 57.68 13.29 12.78
N GLU A 63 56.93 12.44 13.50
CA GLU A 63 57.00 12.14 14.95
C GLU A 63 56.48 13.14 16.02
N GLU A 64 55.29 12.80 16.56
CA GLU A 64 54.86 12.54 17.97
C GLU A 64 55.73 12.95 19.19
N PRO A 65 55.22 12.96 20.47
CA PRO A 65 53.86 12.69 20.98
C PRO A 65 53.34 13.59 22.16
N ALA A 66 52.10 13.30 22.60
CA ALA A 66 51.57 13.28 23.99
C ALA A 66 51.01 14.53 24.74
N SER A 67 49.71 14.37 25.13
CA SER A 67 49.13 14.53 26.50
C SER A 67 48.33 15.78 26.92
N ARG A 68 47.12 15.49 27.47
CA ARG A 68 46.35 16.09 28.62
C ARG A 68 44.86 16.25 28.25
N LYS A 69 43.89 15.51 28.84
CA LYS A 69 43.23 15.65 30.17
C LYS A 69 42.85 17.11 30.51
N VAL A 70 41.71 17.50 31.11
CA VAL A 70 40.45 16.94 31.64
C VAL A 70 39.66 18.21 32.09
N SER A 71 38.32 18.18 32.02
CA SER A 71 37.27 18.97 32.72
C SER A 71 37.45 20.47 33.05
N ASP A 72 36.40 21.25 32.79
CA ASP A 72 35.57 21.90 33.83
C ASP A 72 34.44 22.72 33.18
N LEU A 73 33.21 22.20 33.22
CA LEU A 73 31.99 22.93 32.87
C LEU A 73 30.93 22.67 33.95
N LEU A 74 30.98 23.46 35.01
CA LEU A 74 29.91 23.64 35.99
C LEU A 74 30.11 25.01 36.63
N PHE A 75 29.43 26.03 36.12
CA PHE A 75 28.94 27.18 36.92
C PHE A 75 27.99 28.00 36.03
N TRP A 76 26.88 28.46 36.64
CA TRP A 76 25.81 29.33 36.11
C TRP A 76 24.47 28.66 35.72
N ILE A 77 23.84 28.02 36.71
CA ILE A 77 22.38 28.10 36.91
C ILE A 77 22.14 29.29 37.85
N SER A 78 21.71 30.44 37.32
CA SER A 78 20.95 31.49 38.06
C SER A 78 20.86 32.80 37.27
N ALA A 79 20.05 32.86 36.20
CA ALA A 79 19.65 34.14 35.58
C ALA A 79 18.35 34.11 34.74
N GLY A 80 17.50 33.09 34.88
CA GLY A 80 16.29 32.93 34.04
C GLY A 80 14.95 33.18 34.73
N ALA A 81 14.93 33.51 36.03
CA ALA A 81 13.69 33.49 36.82
C ALA A 81 13.10 34.88 37.16
N ILE A 82 13.67 35.99 36.69
CA ILE A 82 13.23 37.34 37.08
C ILE A 82 12.48 38.10 35.96
N VAL A 83 12.46 37.60 34.72
CA VAL A 83 11.78 38.29 33.60
C VAL A 83 10.30 37.89 33.46
N LEU A 84 9.87 36.75 34.00
CA LEU A 84 8.50 36.23 33.80
C LEU A 84 7.45 36.73 34.81
N ILE A 85 7.83 37.42 35.89
CA ILE A 85 6.88 37.95 36.89
C ILE A 85 6.45 39.40 36.56
N GLY A 86 7.21 40.13 35.72
CA GLY A 86 6.94 41.53 35.39
C GLY A 86 5.85 41.79 34.36
N LEU A 87 5.56 40.82 33.46
CA LEU A 87 4.60 41.02 32.37
C LEU A 87 3.16 40.58 32.71
N GLY A 88 2.97 39.80 33.78
CA GLY A 88 1.65 39.35 34.23
C GLY A 88 0.81 40.42 34.94
N ILE A 89 1.42 41.45 35.52
CA ILE A 89 0.72 42.45 36.34
C ILE A 89 0.13 43.59 35.48
N LEU A 90 0.65 43.84 34.28
CA LEU A 90 0.16 44.93 33.41
C LEU A 90 -1.07 44.53 32.58
N GLY A 91 -1.22 43.25 32.22
CA GLY A 91 -2.37 42.74 31.46
C GLY A 91 -3.66 42.66 32.29
N TYR A 92 -3.56 42.43 33.61
CA TYR A 92 -4.72 42.26 34.49
C TYR A 92 -5.42 43.59 34.82
N MET A 93 -4.71 44.74 34.80
CA MET A 93 -5.31 46.05 35.09
C MET A 93 -6.09 46.67 33.92
N VAL A 94 -5.80 46.29 32.67
CA VAL A 94 -6.54 46.80 31.49
C VAL A 94 -7.89 46.09 31.33
N PHE A 95 -8.02 44.85 31.82
CA PHE A 95 -9.26 44.07 31.70
C PHE A 95 -10.35 44.50 32.70
N ILE A 96 -9.98 45.08 33.85
CA ILE A 96 -10.93 45.49 34.90
C ILE A 96 -11.56 46.87 34.64
N PHE A 97 -10.92 47.74 33.84
CA PHE A 97 -11.42 49.11 33.61
C PHE A 97 -12.39 49.30 32.44
N SER A 98 -12.67 48.27 31.63
CA SER A 98 -13.60 48.35 30.49
C SER A 98 -15.05 47.94 30.84
N ARG A 99 -15.28 47.27 31.98
CA ARG A 99 -16.62 46.91 32.47
C ARG A 99 -17.06 47.78 33.64
N SER A 100 -17.26 49.08 33.41
CA SER A 100 -18.19 49.88 34.23
C SER A 100 -18.39 51.26 33.62
N ASN A 101 -19.48 51.46 32.88
CA ASN A 101 -20.47 52.48 33.25
C ASN A 101 -21.63 52.60 32.24
N LYS A 102 -22.82 52.54 32.84
CA LYS A 102 -24.06 53.25 32.50
C LYS A 102 -24.95 52.72 31.36
N THR A 103 -25.91 51.92 31.81
CA THR A 103 -27.33 52.00 31.42
C THR A 103 -27.90 53.40 31.66
N GLU A 104 -28.46 54.03 30.63
CA GLU A 104 -29.57 54.99 30.75
C GLU A 104 -30.53 54.76 29.56
N ASN A 105 -31.80 54.49 29.91
CA ASN A 105 -32.91 54.33 28.99
C ASN A 105 -33.32 55.69 28.43
N VAL A 106 -33.24 55.88 27.11
CA VAL A 106 -34.07 56.83 26.36
C VAL A 106 -34.40 56.20 25.01
N LEU A 107 -35.69 55.92 24.77
CA LEU A 107 -36.20 55.63 23.43
C LEU A 107 -36.19 56.90 22.59
N PRO A 108 -35.71 56.86 21.34
CA PRO A 108 -36.25 57.69 20.28
C PRO A 108 -36.99 56.84 19.24
N SER A 109 -38.14 57.36 18.83
CA SER A 109 -38.95 56.88 17.72
C SER A 109 -38.12 56.61 16.47
N MET A 110 -38.14 55.35 16.00
CA MET A 110 -37.68 55.03 14.65
C MET A 110 -38.68 55.61 13.65
N ILE A 111 -38.27 56.67 12.96
CA ILE A 111 -38.86 57.05 11.68
C ILE A 111 -38.21 56.13 10.66
N GLU A 112 -39.04 55.34 9.96
CA GLU A 112 -38.66 54.58 8.79
C GLU A 112 -38.01 55.51 7.76
N SER A 113 -36.69 55.42 7.64
CA SER A 113 -35.99 55.82 6.42
C SER A 113 -35.83 54.55 5.60
N THR A 114 -36.74 54.34 4.66
CA THR A 114 -36.55 53.42 3.53
C THR A 114 -35.40 53.95 2.67
N ALA A 115 -34.17 53.73 3.13
CA ALA A 115 -33.01 53.73 2.26
C ALA A 115 -33.01 52.37 1.55
N THR A 116 -33.50 52.38 0.32
CA THR A 116 -33.30 51.27 -0.62
C THR A 116 -31.79 51.13 -0.82
N ILE A 117 -31.15 50.23 -0.09
CA ILE A 117 -29.82 49.75 -0.42
C ILE A 117 -30.02 48.85 -1.63
N THR A 118 -30.00 49.45 -2.82
CA THR A 118 -29.66 48.70 -4.03
C THR A 118 -28.19 48.31 -3.87
N SER A 119 -27.95 47.15 -3.27
CA SER A 119 -26.68 46.48 -3.45
C SER A 119 -26.58 46.20 -4.95
N ASP A 120 -25.77 46.97 -5.66
CA ASP A 120 -25.18 46.55 -6.92
C ASP A 120 -24.32 45.32 -6.60
N LEU A 121 -24.97 44.16 -6.43
CA LEU A 121 -24.30 42.87 -6.48
C LEU A 121 -23.85 42.75 -7.93
N GLU A 122 -22.55 42.89 -8.14
CA GLU A 122 -21.91 42.51 -9.39
C GLU A 122 -22.46 41.13 -9.78
N PRO A 123 -22.96 40.93 -11.01
CA PRO A 123 -23.49 39.62 -11.41
C PRO A 123 -22.41 38.57 -11.13
N PRO A 124 -22.77 37.41 -10.56
CA PRO A 124 -21.79 36.39 -10.23
C PRO A 124 -20.96 36.11 -11.47
N LYS A 125 -19.64 36.28 -11.36
CA LYS A 125 -18.71 35.94 -12.44
C LYS A 125 -18.92 34.46 -12.75
N THR A 126 -19.45 34.14 -13.92
CA THR A 126 -19.68 32.75 -14.34
C THR A 126 -18.44 32.19 -15.02
N TYR A 127 -18.09 30.95 -14.71
CA TYR A 127 -17.10 30.18 -15.47
C TYR A 127 -17.80 29.09 -16.29
N THR A 128 -17.13 28.61 -17.34
CA THR A 128 -17.55 27.44 -18.11
C THR A 128 -16.37 26.47 -18.10
N PRO A 129 -16.54 25.23 -17.61
CA PRO A 129 -15.46 24.25 -17.64
C PRO A 129 -15.16 23.85 -19.09
N VAL A 130 -13.87 23.72 -19.42
CA VAL A 130 -13.41 23.41 -20.78
C VAL A 130 -12.45 22.25 -20.72
N PHE A 131 -12.69 21.22 -21.56
CA PHE A 131 -11.76 20.11 -21.76
C PHE A 131 -10.78 20.43 -22.88
N GLU A 132 -9.49 20.41 -22.55
CA GLU A 132 -8.40 20.57 -23.50
C GLU A 132 -7.64 19.25 -23.66
N ALA A 133 -7.76 18.62 -24.83
CA ALA A 133 -7.08 17.37 -25.12
C ALA A 133 -5.55 17.52 -25.13
N SER A 134 -4.85 16.54 -24.58
CA SER A 134 -3.40 16.47 -24.50
C SER A 134 -2.89 15.03 -24.72
N THR A 135 -1.58 14.86 -24.73
CA THR A 135 -0.97 13.53 -24.79
C THR A 135 -1.15 12.78 -23.46
N CYS A 136 -1.43 11.48 -23.52
CA CYS A 136 -1.48 10.66 -22.30
C CYS A 136 -0.10 10.52 -21.67
N GLU A 137 0.10 11.09 -20.48
CA GLU A 137 1.36 11.05 -19.73
C GLU A 137 1.50 9.79 -18.84
N PHE A 138 1.02 8.65 -19.34
CA PHE A 138 1.13 7.34 -18.70
C PHE A 138 1.20 6.23 -19.76
N THR A 139 1.50 5.00 -19.33
CA THR A 139 1.50 3.85 -20.25
C THR A 139 0.07 3.43 -20.55
N VAL A 140 -0.41 3.79 -21.74
CA VAL A 140 -1.72 3.36 -22.24
C VAL A 140 -1.67 1.85 -22.55
N PRO A 141 -2.60 1.04 -22.02
CA PRO A 141 -2.69 -0.39 -22.36
C PRO A 141 -2.89 -0.60 -23.86
N ASP A 142 -2.21 -1.59 -24.46
CA ASP A 142 -2.15 -1.79 -25.92
C ASP A 142 -3.53 -1.92 -26.59
N GLN A 143 -4.50 -2.51 -25.89
CA GLN A 143 -5.87 -2.73 -26.36
C GLN A 143 -6.83 -1.56 -26.08
N ALA A 144 -6.40 -0.55 -25.33
CA ALA A 144 -7.25 0.56 -24.93
C ALA A 144 -7.24 1.68 -25.97
N GLN A 145 -8.42 2.25 -26.26
CA GLN A 145 -8.52 3.55 -26.93
C GLN A 145 -8.73 4.61 -25.87
N VAL A 146 -7.77 5.53 -25.72
CA VAL A 146 -7.79 6.53 -24.66
C VAL A 146 -7.64 7.93 -25.20
N THR A 147 -8.47 8.86 -24.73
CA THR A 147 -8.27 10.30 -24.90
C THR A 147 -7.89 10.92 -23.56
N CYS A 148 -6.81 11.67 -23.54
CA CYS A 148 -6.33 12.38 -22.36
C CYS A 148 -6.44 13.88 -22.54
N GLY A 149 -6.49 14.61 -21.43
CA GLY A 149 -6.58 16.06 -21.42
C GLY A 149 -6.75 16.60 -20.02
N HIS A 150 -7.10 17.87 -19.93
CA HIS A 150 -7.36 18.53 -18.66
C HIS A 150 -8.66 19.33 -18.74
N VAL A 151 -9.37 19.42 -17.62
CA VAL A 151 -10.52 20.31 -17.44
C VAL A 151 -10.11 21.48 -16.56
N THR A 152 -10.23 22.69 -17.08
CA THR A 152 -9.93 23.91 -16.33
C THR A 152 -11.14 24.33 -15.50
N VAL A 153 -10.95 24.45 -14.18
CA VAL A 153 -11.98 24.84 -13.20
C VAL A 153 -11.43 25.88 -12.23
N PRO A 154 -12.28 26.68 -11.55
CA PRO A 154 -11.83 27.54 -10.47
C PRO A 154 -11.18 26.73 -9.34
N GLU A 155 -10.08 27.24 -8.78
CA GLU A 155 -9.49 26.70 -7.56
C GLU A 155 -10.52 26.81 -6.43
N ASP A 156 -11.08 28.00 -6.19
CA ASP A 156 -12.13 28.24 -5.22
C ASP A 156 -13.37 28.85 -5.88
N ARG A 157 -14.46 28.08 -5.92
CA ARG A 157 -15.76 28.53 -6.44
C ARG A 157 -16.42 29.66 -5.63
N ASN A 158 -15.94 29.94 -4.41
CA ASN A 158 -16.36 31.10 -3.62
C ASN A 158 -15.42 32.31 -3.80
N GLY A 159 -14.32 32.13 -4.54
CA GLY A 159 -13.28 33.13 -4.78
C GLY A 159 -13.34 33.77 -6.16
N ASP A 160 -12.18 34.15 -6.72
CA ASP A 160 -12.09 34.64 -8.09
C ASP A 160 -12.10 33.46 -9.06
N PRO A 161 -13.10 33.32 -9.96
CA PRO A 161 -13.17 32.18 -10.88
C PRO A 161 -12.04 32.12 -11.92
N PHE A 162 -11.19 33.16 -12.00
CA PHE A 162 -10.01 33.17 -12.85
C PHE A 162 -8.77 32.59 -12.19
N ASP A 163 -8.76 32.44 -10.86
CA ASP A 163 -7.78 31.62 -10.16
C ASP A 163 -8.18 30.16 -10.40
N SER A 164 -7.55 29.55 -11.40
CA SER A 164 -7.97 28.25 -11.96
C SER A 164 -6.92 27.17 -11.78
N ILE A 165 -7.39 25.94 -11.76
CA ILE A 165 -6.61 24.70 -11.69
C ILE A 165 -6.95 23.81 -12.87
N GLU A 166 -6.04 22.89 -13.19
CA GLU A 166 -6.20 21.90 -14.26
C GLU A 166 -6.47 20.53 -13.62
N ILE A 167 -7.62 19.94 -13.94
CA ILE A 167 -7.96 18.57 -13.52
C ILE A 167 -7.61 17.61 -14.65
N ALA A 168 -6.65 16.72 -14.46
CA ALA A 168 -6.24 15.75 -15.46
C ALA A 168 -7.30 14.65 -15.63
N VAL A 169 -7.67 14.34 -16.87
CA VAL A 169 -8.71 13.37 -17.22
C VAL A 169 -8.21 12.40 -18.28
N ALA A 170 -8.52 11.11 -18.11
CA ALA A 170 -8.35 10.05 -19.07
C ALA A 170 -9.71 9.39 -19.37
N ILE A 171 -10.07 9.32 -20.64
CA ILE A 171 -11.32 8.74 -21.14
C ILE A 171 -10.98 7.45 -21.86
N TYR A 172 -11.33 6.32 -21.26
CA TYR A 172 -11.26 5.02 -21.91
C TYR A 172 -12.55 4.82 -22.72
N HIS A 173 -12.41 4.72 -24.04
CA HIS A 173 -13.55 4.67 -24.96
C HIS A 173 -14.17 3.29 -25.01
N SER A 174 -15.50 3.28 -25.12
CA SER A 174 -16.26 2.05 -25.34
C SER A 174 -15.77 1.29 -26.58
N THR A 175 -15.88 -0.03 -26.52
CA THR A 175 -15.66 -0.93 -27.65
C THR A 175 -16.89 -1.06 -28.57
N SER A 176 -18.03 -0.48 -28.17
CA SER A 176 -19.26 -0.44 -28.98
C SER A 176 -19.20 0.66 -30.05
N ASP A 177 -19.71 0.37 -31.25
CA ASP A 177 -19.93 1.38 -32.30
C ASP A 177 -21.05 2.38 -31.94
N SER A 178 -21.86 2.06 -30.92
CA SER A 178 -22.97 2.89 -30.42
C SER A 178 -22.99 2.81 -28.89
N PRO A 179 -22.10 3.52 -28.19
CA PRO A 179 -22.06 3.50 -26.74
C PRO A 179 -23.34 4.09 -26.11
N GLU A 180 -23.69 3.59 -24.94
CA GLU A 180 -24.67 4.16 -24.03
C GLU A 180 -24.26 5.59 -23.65
N PRO A 181 -25.21 6.54 -23.60
CA PRO A 181 -24.89 7.96 -23.46
C PRO A 181 -24.36 8.35 -22.08
N ALA A 182 -24.60 7.53 -21.05
CA ALA A 182 -24.12 7.77 -19.69
C ALA A 182 -22.82 6.98 -19.44
N PRO A 183 -21.67 7.66 -19.27
CA PRO A 183 -20.40 7.01 -19.00
C PRO A 183 -20.36 6.50 -17.57
N THR A 184 -19.33 5.74 -17.24
CA THR A 184 -18.93 5.51 -15.85
C THR A 184 -17.91 6.56 -15.45
N LEU A 185 -18.23 7.40 -14.46
CA LEU A 185 -17.29 8.36 -13.88
C LEU A 185 -16.69 7.75 -12.61
N TYR A 186 -15.40 7.45 -12.65
CA TYR A 186 -14.69 6.81 -11.56
C TYR A 186 -14.16 7.85 -10.56
N LEU A 187 -14.47 7.66 -9.29
CA LEU A 187 -14.11 8.52 -8.17
C LEU A 187 -13.17 7.76 -7.24
N GLN A 188 -11.89 8.06 -7.34
CA GLN A 188 -10.84 7.35 -6.61
C GLN A 188 -10.81 7.70 -5.12
N GLY A 189 -10.35 6.74 -4.31
CA GLY A 189 -10.15 6.84 -2.88
C GLY A 189 -8.87 7.59 -2.42
N GLY A 190 -8.35 7.17 -1.27
CA GLY A 190 -7.22 7.79 -0.58
C GLY A 190 -7.64 8.47 0.72
N PRO A 191 -8.04 9.76 0.72
CA PRO A 191 -7.98 10.74 -0.38
C PRO A 191 -6.57 10.96 -0.91
N GLY A 192 -6.46 11.42 -2.16
CA GLY A 192 -5.18 11.78 -2.77
C GLY A 192 -4.52 10.67 -3.59
N ASP A 193 -5.17 9.52 -3.76
CA ASP A 193 -4.65 8.47 -4.63
C ASP A 193 -4.68 8.89 -6.11
N LYS A 194 -3.60 8.58 -6.84
CA LYS A 194 -3.44 8.86 -8.27
C LYS A 194 -4.27 7.89 -9.11
N ALA A 195 -5.45 8.35 -9.55
CA ALA A 195 -6.42 7.53 -10.26
C ALA A 195 -5.95 7.15 -11.67
N ILE A 196 -5.29 8.06 -12.39
CA ILE A 196 -4.80 7.79 -13.75
C ILE A 196 -3.70 6.74 -13.73
N GLU A 197 -2.76 6.83 -12.78
CA GLU A 197 -1.72 5.79 -12.59
C GLU A 197 -2.34 4.44 -12.24
N TRP A 198 -3.28 4.41 -11.28
CA TRP A 198 -4.02 3.21 -10.91
C TRP A 198 -4.74 2.60 -12.12
N SER A 199 -5.38 3.41 -12.96
CA SER A 199 -6.19 2.93 -14.10
C SER A 199 -5.39 2.13 -15.13
N SER A 200 -4.11 2.47 -15.33
CA SER A 200 -3.22 1.72 -16.24
C SER A 200 -2.93 0.32 -15.70
N GLU A 201 -2.72 0.19 -14.39
CA GLU A 201 -2.39 -1.07 -13.75
C GLU A 201 -3.60 -1.98 -13.54
N THR A 202 -4.79 -1.39 -13.40
CA THR A 202 -6.04 -2.13 -13.14
C THR A 202 -6.89 -2.35 -14.38
N TYR A 203 -6.41 -1.90 -15.54
CA TYR A 203 -7.17 -1.87 -16.78
C TYR A 203 -7.83 -3.20 -17.12
N GLU A 204 -7.07 -4.30 -17.09
CA GLU A 204 -7.54 -5.61 -17.60
C GLU A 204 -8.71 -6.19 -16.79
N TYR A 205 -8.75 -5.95 -15.48
CA TYR A 205 -9.72 -6.60 -14.58
C TYR A 205 -10.83 -5.67 -14.06
N VAL A 206 -10.60 -4.35 -14.03
CA VAL A 206 -11.63 -3.37 -13.65
C VAL A 206 -12.22 -2.66 -14.87
N ILE A 207 -11.39 -2.05 -15.71
CA ILE A 207 -11.86 -1.09 -16.71
C ILE A 207 -12.33 -1.81 -17.98
N ALA A 208 -11.50 -2.68 -18.56
CA ALA A 208 -11.79 -3.36 -19.83
C ALA A 208 -13.13 -4.10 -19.82
N PRO A 209 -13.54 -4.81 -18.75
CA PRO A 209 -14.86 -5.45 -18.69
C PRO A 209 -16.04 -4.47 -18.70
N LEU A 210 -15.81 -3.20 -18.33
CA LEU A 210 -16.82 -2.15 -18.25
C LEU A 210 -16.88 -1.26 -19.50
N LEU A 211 -15.95 -1.43 -20.46
CA LEU A 211 -15.92 -0.72 -21.74
C LEU A 211 -16.80 -1.36 -22.83
N ILE A 212 -17.60 -2.37 -22.48
CA ILE A 212 -18.42 -3.10 -23.46
C ILE A 212 -19.44 -2.17 -24.13
N ASP A 213 -20.07 -1.29 -23.36
CA ASP A 213 -21.20 -0.49 -23.83
C ASP A 213 -21.09 1.01 -23.52
N ARG A 214 -20.10 1.47 -22.75
CA ARG A 214 -19.97 2.88 -22.37
C ARG A 214 -18.51 3.28 -22.15
N ASP A 215 -18.27 4.58 -22.15
CA ASP A 215 -16.98 5.13 -21.79
C ASP A 215 -16.74 5.02 -20.28
N PHE A 216 -15.47 4.91 -19.91
CA PHE A 216 -15.02 4.92 -18.52
C PHE A 216 -14.06 6.10 -18.31
N ILE A 217 -14.48 7.07 -17.50
CA ILE A 217 -13.77 8.32 -17.26
C ILE A 217 -13.05 8.22 -15.93
N VAL A 218 -11.74 8.42 -15.96
CA VAL A 218 -10.87 8.49 -14.79
C VAL A 218 -10.26 9.87 -14.74
N PHE A 219 -10.17 10.46 -13.56
CA PHE A 219 -9.51 11.74 -13.37
C PHE A 219 -8.74 11.76 -12.06
N ASP A 220 -7.62 12.49 -12.03
CA ASP A 220 -6.93 12.78 -10.79
C ASP A 220 -7.62 13.99 -10.13
N PRO A 221 -8.11 13.90 -8.88
CA PRO A 221 -8.75 15.04 -8.23
C PRO A 221 -7.82 16.26 -8.11
N ARG A 222 -8.39 17.44 -7.79
CA ARG A 222 -7.60 18.65 -7.49
C ARG A 222 -6.44 18.34 -6.53
N GLY A 223 -5.23 18.76 -6.92
CA GLY A 223 -4.03 18.55 -6.09
C GLY A 223 -3.38 17.18 -6.21
N VAL A 224 -3.89 16.28 -7.06
CA VAL A 224 -3.45 14.89 -7.15
C VAL A 224 -2.79 14.58 -8.49
N GLY A 225 -1.74 13.77 -8.48
CA GLY A 225 -1.21 13.10 -9.67
C GLY A 225 -0.83 14.06 -10.80
N LEU A 226 -1.52 13.96 -11.93
CA LEU A 226 -1.29 14.79 -13.12
C LEU A 226 -2.07 16.13 -13.10
N SER A 227 -2.97 16.34 -12.13
CA SER A 227 -3.68 17.61 -11.95
C SER A 227 -2.76 18.71 -11.42
N LYS A 228 -2.99 19.96 -11.83
CA LYS A 228 -2.13 21.10 -11.47
C LYS A 228 -2.88 22.17 -10.69
N PRO A 229 -2.30 22.72 -9.62
CA PRO A 229 -1.01 22.32 -9.02
C PRO A 229 -1.11 20.97 -8.30
N THR A 230 0.01 20.25 -8.15
CA THR A 230 0.07 19.05 -7.30
C THR A 230 0.36 19.43 -5.85
N LEU A 231 -0.27 18.73 -4.90
CA LEU A 231 -0.09 18.93 -3.47
C LEU A 231 0.79 17.81 -2.88
N ASP A 232 1.85 17.40 -3.57
CA ASP A 232 2.79 16.41 -3.04
C ASP A 232 3.65 17.04 -1.92
N CYS A 233 3.85 16.31 -0.81
CA CYS A 233 4.69 16.70 0.32
C CYS A 233 5.87 15.73 0.50
N ASP A 234 6.89 15.87 -0.34
CA ASP A 234 8.12 15.09 -0.26
C ASP A 234 8.81 15.19 1.11
N GLU A 235 8.64 16.33 1.79
CA GLU A 235 9.15 16.58 3.13
C GLU A 235 8.62 15.56 4.15
N ILE A 236 7.34 15.18 4.04
CA ILE A 236 6.71 14.19 4.92
C ILE A 236 7.24 12.79 4.62
N ARG A 237 7.34 12.43 3.33
CA ARG A 237 7.89 11.14 2.91
C ARG A 237 9.33 10.96 3.41
N GLN A 238 10.16 12.00 3.30
CA GLN A 238 11.54 11.98 3.79
C GLN A 238 11.62 11.86 5.32
N THR A 239 10.74 12.55 6.05
CA THR A 239 10.64 12.43 7.50
C THR A 239 10.18 11.03 7.91
N TYR A 240 9.20 10.44 7.22
CA TYR A 240 8.73 9.08 7.47
C TYR A 240 9.84 8.05 7.25
N ILE A 241 10.60 8.16 6.15
CA ILE A 241 11.76 7.29 5.91
C ILE A 241 12.82 7.47 7.02
N SER A 242 13.05 8.69 7.48
CA SER A 242 14.01 8.96 8.58
C SER A 242 13.54 8.41 9.91
N ASP A 243 12.24 8.46 10.19
CA ASP A 243 11.61 7.85 11.37
C ASP A 243 11.78 6.34 11.36
N LEU A 244 11.45 5.70 10.23
CA LEU A 244 11.66 4.27 10.05
C LEU A 244 13.13 3.88 10.28
N GLN A 245 14.08 4.71 9.83
CA GLN A 245 15.53 4.54 10.05
C GLN A 245 16.00 4.75 11.49
N GLY A 246 15.10 5.06 12.43
CA GLY A 246 15.45 5.37 13.82
C GLY A 246 16.29 6.64 13.97
N LYS A 247 16.33 7.52 12.96
CA LYS A 247 17.13 8.75 12.98
C LYS A 247 16.48 9.87 13.78
N LEU A 248 15.19 9.73 14.09
CA LEU A 248 14.43 10.72 14.86
C LEU A 248 14.45 10.35 16.35
N PRO A 249 14.78 11.29 17.26
CA PRO A 249 14.64 11.08 18.69
C PRO A 249 13.19 10.71 19.04
N ALA A 250 13.01 9.67 19.87
CA ALA A 250 11.70 9.11 20.17
C ALA A 250 10.72 10.12 20.78
N ASP A 251 11.23 11.04 21.60
CA ASP A 251 10.47 12.13 22.24
C ASP A 251 10.19 13.33 21.32
N GLN A 252 10.75 13.35 20.11
CA GLN A 252 10.65 14.48 19.17
C GLN A 252 9.99 14.10 17.85
N LYS A 253 9.62 12.82 17.63
CA LYS A 253 9.09 12.34 16.34
C LYS A 253 7.93 13.20 15.83
N ILE A 254 6.97 13.52 16.69
CA ILE A 254 5.82 14.39 16.34
C ILE A 254 6.34 15.74 15.84
N SER A 255 7.24 16.41 16.55
CA SER A 255 7.81 17.70 16.15
C SER A 255 8.55 17.67 14.80
N TYR A 256 9.14 16.54 14.41
CA TYR A 256 9.71 16.38 13.07
C TYR A 256 8.63 16.31 11.98
N TYR A 257 7.56 15.55 12.20
CA TYR A 257 6.41 15.54 11.29
C TYR A 257 5.74 16.91 11.22
N GLU A 258 5.58 17.58 12.36
CA GLU A 258 5.08 18.96 12.43
C GLU A 258 5.92 19.94 11.60
N GLY A 259 7.25 19.89 11.76
CA GLY A 259 8.17 20.70 10.98
C GLY A 259 8.06 20.43 9.48
N ALA A 260 8.00 19.16 9.07
CA ALA A 260 7.84 18.78 7.68
C ALA A 260 6.48 19.23 7.10
N LEU A 261 5.40 19.15 7.89
CA LEU A 261 4.08 19.66 7.50
C LEU A 261 4.13 21.17 7.26
N LEU A 262 4.74 21.93 8.17
CA LEU A 262 4.88 23.37 8.04
C LEU A 262 5.73 23.79 6.83
N VAL A 263 6.80 23.05 6.52
CA VAL A 263 7.61 23.29 5.31
C VAL A 263 6.78 23.03 4.05
N CYS A 264 6.08 21.89 3.98
CA CYS A 264 5.22 21.59 2.83
C CYS A 264 4.14 22.67 2.66
N LYS A 265 3.41 23.00 3.73
CA LYS A 265 2.39 24.04 3.73
C LYS A 265 2.93 25.38 3.20
N ASN A 266 4.05 25.85 3.73
CA ASN A 266 4.65 27.13 3.33
C ASN A 266 5.10 27.10 1.86
N ARG A 267 5.63 25.97 1.38
CA ARG A 267 6.00 25.80 -0.04
C ARG A 267 4.78 25.88 -0.94
N LEU A 268 3.70 25.18 -0.62
CA LEU A 268 2.45 25.20 -1.39
C LEU A 268 1.84 26.61 -1.42
N GLN A 269 1.74 27.27 -0.26
CA GLN A 269 1.21 28.64 -0.20
C GLN A 269 2.09 29.65 -0.94
N SER A 270 3.42 29.50 -0.89
CA SER A 270 4.34 30.36 -1.65
C SER A 270 4.23 30.17 -3.16
N ALA A 271 3.74 28.99 -3.59
CA ALA A 271 3.41 28.71 -4.99
C ALA A 271 2.01 29.24 -5.39
N GLY A 272 1.28 29.89 -4.48
CA GLY A 272 -0.03 30.47 -4.73
C GLY A 272 -1.20 29.54 -4.44
N VAL A 273 -0.97 28.33 -3.92
CA VAL A 273 -2.02 27.34 -3.65
C VAL A 273 -2.94 27.79 -2.52
N ASN A 274 -4.25 27.81 -2.77
CA ASN A 274 -5.26 28.01 -1.74
C ASN A 274 -5.66 26.69 -1.08
N LEU A 275 -4.94 26.28 -0.04
CA LEU A 275 -5.19 25.02 0.69
C LEU A 275 -6.62 24.87 1.24
N SER A 276 -7.35 25.97 1.44
CA SER A 276 -8.74 25.93 1.91
C SER A 276 -9.74 25.46 0.84
N ALA A 277 -9.33 25.41 -0.43
CA ALA A 277 -10.18 25.02 -1.55
C ALA A 277 -10.10 23.53 -1.90
N TYR A 278 -9.31 22.73 -1.17
CA TYR A 278 -9.13 21.30 -1.43
C TYR A 278 -10.04 20.48 -0.51
N THR A 279 -11.35 20.60 -0.73
CA THR A 279 -12.42 19.98 0.09
C THR A 279 -13.23 18.96 -0.71
N SER A 280 -13.93 18.04 -0.03
CA SER A 280 -14.82 17.07 -0.72
C SER A 280 -15.91 17.76 -1.55
N THR A 281 -16.49 18.86 -1.07
CA THR A 281 -17.54 19.62 -1.80
C THR A 281 -17.01 20.19 -3.11
N GLN A 282 -15.80 20.75 -3.11
CA GLN A 282 -15.19 21.26 -4.32
C GLN A 282 -14.83 20.13 -5.31
N MET A 283 -14.38 18.98 -4.80
CA MET A 283 -14.12 17.77 -5.61
C MET A 283 -15.41 17.19 -6.23
N ALA A 284 -16.54 17.22 -5.50
CA ALA A 284 -17.83 16.80 -6.03
C ALA A 284 -18.28 17.71 -7.18
N THR A 285 -18.03 19.01 -7.08
CA THR A 285 -18.33 19.95 -8.17
C THR A 285 -17.37 19.78 -9.35
N ASP A 286 -16.09 19.41 -9.12
CA ASP A 286 -15.15 19.07 -10.21
C ASP A 286 -15.66 17.89 -11.05
N ALA A 287 -16.21 16.87 -10.40
CA ALA A 287 -16.79 15.71 -11.09
C ALA A 287 -17.89 16.13 -12.08
N VAL A 288 -18.73 17.10 -11.69
CA VAL A 288 -19.80 17.65 -12.54
C VAL A 288 -19.24 18.54 -13.65
N ASP A 289 -18.23 19.34 -13.35
CA ASP A 289 -17.55 20.17 -14.35
C ASP A 289 -16.88 19.33 -15.43
N ILE A 290 -16.29 18.18 -15.06
CA ILE A 290 -15.73 17.22 -16.01
C ILE A 290 -16.83 16.68 -16.94
N LEU A 291 -17.97 16.23 -16.39
CA LEU A 291 -19.08 15.74 -17.21
C LEU A 291 -19.60 16.82 -18.17
N THR A 292 -19.73 18.05 -17.67
CA THR A 292 -20.18 19.22 -18.44
C THR A 292 -19.21 19.55 -19.58
N ALA A 293 -17.91 19.62 -19.28
CA ALA A 293 -16.86 19.91 -20.26
C ALA A 293 -16.76 18.85 -21.36
N LEU A 294 -17.06 17.59 -21.03
CA LEU A 294 -17.07 16.47 -21.96
C LEU A 294 -18.42 16.30 -22.69
N GLY A 295 -19.44 17.08 -22.33
CA GLY A 295 -20.75 17.07 -22.99
C GLY A 295 -21.72 15.98 -22.51
N TYR A 296 -21.44 15.33 -21.38
CA TYR A 296 -22.30 14.31 -20.79
C TYR A 296 -23.45 14.94 -19.99
N GLN A 297 -24.67 14.44 -20.21
CA GLN A 297 -25.87 14.91 -19.50
C GLN A 297 -26.08 14.19 -18.16
N GLN A 298 -25.69 12.91 -18.10
CA GLN A 298 -25.76 12.08 -16.90
C GLN A 298 -24.60 11.10 -16.91
N ALA A 299 -24.22 10.60 -15.74
CA ALA A 299 -23.21 9.56 -15.57
C ALA A 299 -23.62 8.52 -14.52
N ASN A 300 -22.96 7.37 -14.58
CA ASN A 300 -22.95 6.41 -13.48
C ASN A 300 -21.73 6.73 -12.62
N LEU A 301 -21.94 7.09 -11.35
CA LEU A 301 -20.82 7.36 -10.45
C LEU A 301 -20.30 6.04 -9.90
N TYR A 302 -18.99 5.83 -9.93
CA TYR A 302 -18.35 4.68 -9.31
C TYR A 302 -17.28 5.18 -8.35
N GLY A 303 -17.63 5.24 -7.06
CA GLY A 303 -16.71 5.60 -6.00
C GLY A 303 -16.10 4.39 -5.30
N ILE A 304 -14.81 4.51 -4.96
CA ILE A 304 -14.12 3.56 -4.08
C ILE A 304 -13.62 4.29 -2.83
N SER A 305 -13.83 3.70 -1.64
CA SER A 305 -13.28 4.23 -0.39
C SER A 305 -13.71 5.69 -0.17
N TYR A 306 -12.79 6.62 0.09
CA TYR A 306 -13.08 8.06 0.13
C TYR A 306 -13.88 8.59 -1.08
N GLY A 307 -13.66 8.05 -2.29
CA GLY A 307 -14.41 8.44 -3.48
C GLY A 307 -15.91 8.15 -3.38
N THR A 308 -16.33 7.22 -2.51
CA THR A 308 -17.76 7.02 -2.18
C THR A 308 -18.37 8.21 -1.46
N ARG A 309 -17.58 8.98 -0.70
CA ARG A 309 -18.02 10.23 -0.08
C ARG A 309 -18.25 11.30 -1.13
N ILE A 310 -17.34 11.42 -2.10
CA ILE A 310 -17.50 12.32 -3.25
C ILE A 310 -18.76 11.95 -4.04
N ALA A 311 -18.98 10.66 -4.30
CA ALA A 311 -20.19 10.19 -4.98
C ALA A 311 -21.47 10.59 -4.24
N GLN A 312 -21.52 10.41 -2.92
CA GLN A 312 -22.65 10.82 -2.09
C GLN A 312 -22.88 12.35 -2.12
N LEU A 313 -21.82 13.15 -2.15
CA LEU A 313 -21.96 14.62 -2.31
C LEU A 313 -22.53 14.99 -3.67
N VAL A 314 -22.08 14.36 -4.76
CA VAL A 314 -22.68 14.57 -6.09
C VAL A 314 -24.15 14.13 -6.11
N MET A 315 -24.51 13.02 -5.45
CA MET A 315 -25.92 12.58 -5.32
C MET A 315 -26.79 13.62 -4.61
N ARG A 316 -26.27 14.28 -3.57
CA ARG A 316 -27.01 15.27 -2.78
C ARG A 316 -27.10 16.61 -3.49
N ASP A 317 -25.98 17.08 -4.03
CA ASP A 317 -25.79 18.47 -4.46
C ASP A 317 -26.03 18.64 -5.97
N HIS A 318 -25.89 17.56 -6.76
CA HIS A 318 -26.03 17.54 -8.22
C HIS A 318 -26.77 16.29 -8.75
N PRO A 319 -27.94 15.91 -8.18
CA PRO A 319 -28.65 14.68 -8.54
C PRO A 319 -29.03 14.59 -10.03
N GLU A 320 -29.19 15.72 -10.72
CA GLU A 320 -29.55 15.79 -12.14
C GLU A 320 -28.52 15.12 -13.07
N PHE A 321 -27.24 15.08 -12.66
CA PHE A 321 -26.15 14.45 -13.40
C PHE A 321 -26.01 12.96 -13.12
N VAL A 322 -26.83 12.38 -12.23
CA VAL A 322 -26.61 11.02 -11.73
C VAL A 322 -27.68 10.07 -12.26
N ARG A 323 -27.26 9.08 -13.06
CA ARG A 323 -28.12 7.97 -13.50
C ARG A 323 -28.22 6.87 -12.45
N SER A 324 -27.08 6.46 -11.90
CA SER A 324 -26.96 5.44 -10.85
C SER A 324 -25.60 5.55 -10.16
N VAL A 325 -25.47 4.95 -8.98
CA VAL A 325 -24.25 5.04 -8.17
C VAL A 325 -23.76 3.67 -7.73
N ILE A 326 -22.45 3.47 -7.77
CA ILE A 326 -21.75 2.30 -7.25
C ILE A 326 -20.81 2.80 -6.16
N LEU A 327 -20.97 2.25 -4.96
CA LEU A 327 -20.16 2.56 -3.78
C LEU A 327 -19.43 1.29 -3.34
N ASP A 328 -18.15 1.19 -3.71
CA ASP A 328 -17.27 0.13 -3.24
C ASP A 328 -16.55 0.59 -1.97
N SER A 329 -16.74 -0.15 -0.87
CA SER A 329 -16.06 0.06 0.40
C SER A 329 -16.36 1.45 0.96
N VAL A 330 -17.63 1.61 1.34
CA VAL A 330 -18.27 2.91 1.51
C VAL A 330 -17.89 3.63 2.79
N VAL A 331 -17.70 4.94 2.67
CA VAL A 331 -17.55 5.90 3.77
C VAL A 331 -18.82 6.77 3.83
N PRO A 332 -19.78 6.49 4.73
CA PRO A 332 -20.95 7.34 4.89
C PRO A 332 -20.54 8.74 5.34
N ILE A 333 -21.18 9.77 4.79
CA ILE A 333 -20.81 11.17 5.04
C ILE A 333 -20.89 11.53 6.53
N GLU A 334 -21.87 11.01 7.26
CA GLU A 334 -22.06 11.33 8.67
C GLU A 334 -21.06 10.66 9.65
N VAL A 335 -20.23 9.72 9.17
CA VAL A 335 -19.28 9.03 10.03
C VAL A 335 -18.06 9.90 10.31
N LYS A 336 -17.78 10.11 11.59
CA LYS A 336 -16.50 10.62 12.11
C LYS A 336 -15.59 9.46 12.44
N LEU A 337 -14.81 9.03 11.47
CA LEU A 337 -14.01 7.80 11.47
C LEU A 337 -12.92 7.78 12.55
N PHE A 338 -12.42 8.95 12.99
CA PHE A 338 -11.48 9.05 14.13
C PHE A 338 -12.04 8.46 15.44
N ASP A 339 -13.36 8.47 15.64
CA ASP A 339 -14.02 7.97 16.86
C ASP A 339 -14.47 6.50 16.75
N GLN A 340 -14.55 5.94 15.53
CA GLN A 340 -15.22 4.65 15.28
C GLN A 340 -14.34 3.49 14.80
N ASN A 341 -13.06 3.72 14.47
CA ASN A 341 -12.13 2.66 14.01
C ASN A 341 -11.97 1.50 15.00
N ALA A 342 -12.21 1.69 16.30
CA ALA A 342 -12.10 0.62 17.29
C ALA A 342 -13.14 -0.51 17.10
N ASN A 343 -14.35 -0.20 16.59
CA ASN A 343 -15.40 -1.20 16.40
C ASN A 343 -15.24 -1.97 15.08
N GLY A 344 -14.81 -1.30 14.00
CA GLY A 344 -14.51 -1.95 12.71
C GLY A 344 -13.35 -2.93 12.81
N SER A 345 -12.21 -2.49 13.38
CA SER A 345 -11.02 -3.32 13.67
C SER A 345 -11.34 -4.57 14.47
N ARG A 346 -12.25 -4.47 15.44
CA ARG A 346 -12.69 -5.62 16.23
C ARG A 346 -13.46 -6.63 15.39
N GLN A 347 -14.42 -6.18 14.57
CA GLN A 347 -15.29 -7.08 13.80
C GLN A 347 -14.49 -7.96 12.82
N ALA A 348 -13.55 -7.43 12.04
CA ALA A 348 -12.82 -8.32 11.12
C ALA A 348 -11.79 -9.21 11.82
N LEU A 349 -11.25 -8.80 12.98
CA LEU A 349 -10.46 -9.69 13.83
C LEU A 349 -11.31 -10.84 14.37
N GLU A 350 -12.51 -10.56 14.87
CA GLU A 350 -13.47 -11.58 15.31
C GLU A 350 -13.82 -12.53 14.15
N SER A 351 -14.16 -12.01 12.97
CA SER A 351 -14.40 -12.83 11.76
C SER A 351 -13.18 -13.67 11.37
N LEU A 352 -11.95 -13.15 11.53
CA LEU A 352 -10.73 -13.90 11.23
C LEU A 352 -10.57 -15.08 12.20
N PHE A 353 -10.75 -14.83 13.50
CA PHE A 353 -10.62 -15.85 14.53
C PHE A 353 -11.69 -16.94 14.38
N GLU A 354 -12.94 -16.54 14.14
CA GLU A 354 -14.06 -17.47 13.90
C GLU A 354 -13.82 -18.31 12.63
N ASN A 355 -13.42 -17.67 11.52
CA ASN A 355 -13.18 -18.39 10.27
C ASN A 355 -11.97 -19.33 10.36
N CYS A 356 -10.91 -18.97 11.07
CA CYS A 356 -9.80 -19.91 11.33
C CYS A 356 -10.22 -21.06 12.26
N GLN A 357 -11.03 -20.79 13.28
CA GLN A 357 -11.55 -21.82 14.18
C GLN A 357 -12.46 -22.82 13.45
N ASN A 358 -13.24 -22.35 12.48
CA ASN A 358 -14.14 -23.17 11.68
C ASN A 358 -13.45 -23.93 10.52
N ASP A 359 -12.22 -23.54 10.15
CA ASP A 359 -11.38 -24.27 9.19
C ASP A 359 -10.53 -25.35 9.91
N PRO A 360 -10.70 -26.65 9.62
CA PRO A 360 -9.95 -27.71 10.30
C PRO A 360 -8.43 -27.65 10.11
N SER A 361 -7.95 -27.15 8.97
CA SER A 361 -6.51 -27.01 8.70
C SER A 361 -5.95 -25.82 9.48
N CYS A 362 -6.67 -24.68 9.46
CA CYS A 362 -6.28 -23.49 10.21
C CYS A 362 -6.31 -23.74 11.71
N SER A 363 -7.43 -24.22 12.25
CA SER A 363 -7.59 -24.48 13.68
C SER A 363 -6.59 -25.52 14.22
N SER A 364 -6.21 -26.51 13.41
CA SER A 364 -5.16 -27.47 13.78
C SER A 364 -3.75 -26.86 13.75
N ALA A 365 -3.45 -25.97 12.81
CA ALA A 365 -2.15 -25.32 12.72
C ALA A 365 -2.00 -24.17 13.73
N TYR A 366 -3.12 -23.50 14.05
CA TYR A 366 -3.19 -22.25 14.80
C TYR A 366 -4.26 -22.32 15.92
N PRO A 367 -4.09 -23.21 16.93
CA PRO A 367 -5.07 -23.42 17.99
C PRO A 367 -5.11 -22.28 19.04
N ASP A 368 -6.30 -21.73 19.29
CA ASP A 368 -6.50 -20.56 20.17
C ASP A 368 -5.92 -19.24 19.60
N LEU A 369 -6.07 -19.02 18.29
CA LEU A 369 -5.50 -17.87 17.57
C LEU A 369 -5.73 -16.51 18.24
N GLU A 370 -6.94 -16.23 18.75
CA GLU A 370 -7.25 -14.97 19.45
C GLU A 370 -6.40 -14.80 20.72
N LEU A 371 -6.24 -15.88 21.50
CA LEU A 371 -5.42 -15.86 22.71
C LEU A 371 -3.95 -15.60 22.37
N ILE A 372 -3.44 -16.22 21.30
CA ILE A 372 -2.07 -16.01 20.84
C ILE A 372 -1.87 -14.58 20.32
N TYR A 373 -2.83 -14.03 19.56
CA TYR A 373 -2.80 -12.62 19.14
C TYR A 373 -2.65 -11.67 20.34
N ASN A 374 -3.50 -11.82 21.36
CA ASN A 374 -3.46 -10.97 22.55
C ASN A 374 -2.14 -11.11 23.33
N ARG A 375 -1.63 -12.34 23.48
CA ARG A 375 -0.33 -12.59 24.11
C ARG A 375 0.83 -11.97 23.35
N THR A 376 0.81 -12.05 22.02
CA THR A 376 1.84 -11.42 21.18
C THR A 376 1.85 -9.90 21.35
N VAL A 377 0.67 -9.27 21.41
CA VAL A 377 0.57 -7.83 21.71
C VAL A 377 1.18 -7.50 23.07
N GLU A 378 0.82 -8.24 24.13
CA GLU A 378 1.36 -8.04 25.49
C GLU A 378 2.87 -8.27 25.57
N GLN A 379 3.37 -9.31 24.91
CA GLN A 379 4.79 -9.63 24.82
C GLN A 379 5.57 -8.50 24.14
N LEU A 380 5.10 -8.01 23.00
CA LEU A 380 5.75 -6.94 22.26
C LEU A 380 5.65 -5.58 22.96
N ASN A 381 4.61 -5.35 23.76
CA ASN A 381 4.53 -4.16 24.62
C ASN A 381 5.56 -4.21 25.77
N SER A 382 5.81 -5.40 26.31
CA SER A 382 6.77 -5.60 27.41
C SER A 382 8.21 -5.65 26.91
N GLN A 383 8.44 -6.26 25.75
CA GLN A 383 9.73 -6.43 25.11
C GLN A 383 9.59 -6.22 23.59
N PRO A 384 9.69 -4.96 23.11
CA PRO A 384 9.67 -4.66 21.70
C PRO A 384 10.80 -5.37 20.94
N VAL A 385 10.54 -5.73 19.69
CA VAL A 385 11.49 -6.42 18.81
C VAL A 385 12.00 -5.50 17.72
N THR A 386 13.20 -5.76 17.19
CA THR A 386 13.71 -5.04 16.02
C THR A 386 13.52 -5.88 14.77
N VAL A 387 12.86 -5.33 13.75
CA VAL A 387 12.71 -5.92 12.42
C VAL A 387 13.62 -5.24 11.40
N VAL A 388 14.11 -6.01 10.44
CA VAL A 388 14.94 -5.50 9.33
C VAL A 388 14.11 -5.45 8.06
N ILE A 389 13.79 -4.24 7.60
CA ILE A 389 12.92 -3.96 6.46
C ILE A 389 13.78 -3.67 5.23
N PRO A 390 13.69 -4.44 4.13
CA PRO A 390 14.29 -4.04 2.87
C PRO A 390 13.47 -2.89 2.26
N VAL A 391 14.13 -1.80 1.91
CA VAL A 391 13.52 -0.65 1.21
C VAL A 391 13.74 -0.77 -0.30
N ASP A 392 14.90 -1.30 -0.68
CA ASP A 392 15.26 -1.67 -2.04
C ASP A 392 16.35 -2.76 -2.02
N GLN A 393 16.89 -3.09 -3.20
CA GLN A 393 17.92 -4.12 -3.36
C GLN A 393 19.17 -3.88 -2.48
N ASN A 394 19.52 -2.62 -2.21
CA ASN A 394 20.77 -2.23 -1.57
C ASN A 394 20.60 -1.59 -0.19
N ARG A 395 19.36 -1.30 0.24
CA ARG A 395 19.09 -0.60 1.50
C ARG A 395 18.12 -1.36 2.38
N THR A 396 18.49 -1.50 3.65
CA THR A 396 17.61 -1.98 4.72
C THR A 396 17.44 -0.92 5.80
N ILE A 397 16.37 -1.06 6.57
CA ILE A 397 16.01 -0.22 7.71
C ILE A 397 15.76 -1.13 8.91
N GLU A 398 16.36 -0.81 10.06
CA GLU A 398 16.02 -1.44 11.34
C GLU A 398 14.90 -0.64 12.01
N LYS A 399 13.79 -1.29 12.38
CA LYS A 399 12.66 -0.68 13.06
C LYS A 399 12.29 -1.45 14.32
N VAL A 400 12.12 -0.74 15.43
CA VAL A 400 11.56 -1.30 16.66
C VAL A 400 10.04 -1.38 16.53
N VAL A 401 9.48 -2.55 16.82
CA VAL A 401 8.05 -2.87 16.75
C VAL A 401 7.60 -3.34 18.13
N ASN A 402 6.63 -2.63 18.70
CA ASN A 402 5.92 -2.98 19.94
C ASN A 402 4.53 -3.55 19.61
N GLY A 403 3.68 -3.75 20.62
CA GLY A 403 2.33 -4.29 20.42
C GLY A 403 1.49 -3.44 19.46
N ALA A 404 1.50 -2.12 19.61
CA ALA A 404 0.78 -1.22 18.68
C ALA A 404 1.27 -1.36 17.23
N GLY A 405 2.60 -1.40 17.02
CA GLY A 405 3.18 -1.60 15.69
C GLY A 405 2.83 -2.97 15.07
N PHE A 406 2.71 -4.02 15.89
CA PHE A 406 2.23 -5.33 15.44
C PHE A 406 0.74 -5.29 15.07
N GLN A 407 -0.09 -4.60 15.84
CA GLN A 407 -1.51 -4.43 15.50
C GLN A 407 -1.69 -3.66 14.20
N SER A 408 -0.92 -2.59 13.97
CA SER A 408 -0.90 -1.87 12.69
C SER A 408 -0.49 -2.78 11.53
N ALA A 409 0.56 -3.60 11.72
CA ALA A 409 0.99 -4.56 10.70
C ALA A 409 -0.11 -5.58 10.35
N VAL A 410 -0.86 -6.06 11.36
CA VAL A 410 -2.01 -6.94 11.15
C VAL A 410 -3.13 -6.23 10.40
N VAL A 411 -3.47 -4.98 10.76
CA VAL A 411 -4.49 -4.16 10.08
C VAL A 411 -4.14 -3.95 8.61
N ASP A 412 -2.88 -3.66 8.28
CA ASP A 412 -2.46 -3.50 6.88
C ASP A 412 -2.68 -4.78 6.06
N MET A 413 -2.50 -5.95 6.66
CA MET A 413 -2.74 -7.24 5.99
C MET A 413 -4.21 -7.54 5.72
N PHE A 414 -5.15 -6.87 6.38
CA PHE A 414 -6.59 -7.04 6.08
C PHE A 414 -7.02 -6.38 4.77
N ARG A 415 -6.14 -5.60 4.11
CA ARG A 415 -6.50 -4.90 2.87
C ARG A 415 -6.59 -5.82 1.65
N SER A 416 -5.89 -6.96 1.64
CA SER A 416 -5.81 -7.87 0.49
C SER A 416 -6.15 -9.32 0.89
N PRO A 417 -6.93 -10.06 0.07
CA PRO A 417 -7.25 -11.48 0.34
C PRO A 417 -6.00 -12.37 0.46
N GLN A 418 -5.00 -12.10 -0.35
CA GLN A 418 -3.73 -12.82 -0.37
C GLN A 418 -2.95 -12.64 0.93
N THR A 419 -3.06 -11.48 1.58
CA THR A 419 -2.45 -11.22 2.89
C THR A 419 -3.34 -11.71 4.03
N ILE A 420 -4.67 -11.57 3.94
CA ILE A 420 -5.63 -12.07 4.96
C ILE A 420 -5.39 -13.56 5.24
N SER A 421 -5.20 -14.37 4.20
CA SER A 421 -4.96 -15.82 4.34
C SER A 421 -3.69 -16.16 5.14
N THR A 422 -2.77 -15.21 5.31
CA THR A 422 -1.49 -15.41 6.01
C THR A 422 -1.46 -14.79 7.41
N ILE A 423 -2.53 -14.09 7.84
CA ILE A 423 -2.57 -13.44 9.15
C ILE A 423 -2.42 -14.45 10.30
N PRO A 424 -3.09 -15.63 10.32
CA PRO A 424 -2.88 -16.62 11.38
C PRO A 424 -1.42 -17.04 11.52
N ARG A 425 -0.75 -17.27 10.39
CA ARG A 425 0.69 -17.58 10.32
C ARG A 425 1.56 -16.45 10.86
N LEU A 426 1.27 -15.19 10.49
CA LEU A 426 1.97 -14.03 11.03
C LEU A 426 1.86 -13.99 12.56
N ILE A 427 0.66 -14.19 13.10
CA ILE A 427 0.40 -14.12 14.55
C ILE A 427 1.24 -15.15 15.30
N TYR A 428 1.22 -16.42 14.85
CA TYR A 428 1.98 -17.50 15.48
C TYR A 428 3.48 -17.32 15.34
N ARG A 429 3.96 -17.03 14.13
CA ARG A 429 5.40 -16.87 13.90
C ARG A 429 5.98 -15.70 14.68
N THR A 430 5.24 -14.59 14.76
CA THR A 430 5.65 -13.45 15.59
C THR A 430 5.68 -13.83 17.08
N HIS A 431 4.70 -14.60 17.56
CA HIS A 431 4.69 -15.11 18.92
C HIS A 431 5.94 -15.93 19.24
N ASP A 432 6.31 -16.82 18.32
CA ASP A 432 7.44 -17.76 18.45
C ASP A 432 8.80 -17.12 18.11
N GLY A 433 8.83 -15.85 17.74
CA GLY A 433 10.04 -15.07 17.47
C GLY A 433 10.54 -15.09 16.02
N ASP A 434 9.81 -15.71 15.09
CA ASP A 434 10.02 -15.52 13.65
C ASP A 434 9.38 -14.21 13.19
N LEU A 435 10.24 -13.20 12.99
CA LEU A 435 9.85 -11.84 12.63
C LEU A 435 9.75 -11.61 11.13
N SER A 436 9.91 -12.63 10.28
CA SER A 436 9.98 -12.46 8.82
C SER A 436 8.71 -11.83 8.23
N SER A 437 7.54 -12.34 8.62
CA SER A 437 6.24 -11.81 8.16
C SER A 437 5.92 -10.44 8.78
N LEU A 438 6.38 -10.18 10.01
CA LEU A 438 6.21 -8.90 10.67
C LEU A 438 7.07 -7.81 10.00
N ALA A 439 8.33 -8.13 9.69
CA ALA A 439 9.23 -7.25 8.97
C ALA A 439 8.65 -6.85 7.61
N PHE A 440 8.09 -7.83 6.87
CA PHE A 440 7.40 -7.59 5.61
C PHE A 440 6.23 -6.61 5.79
N SER A 441 5.31 -6.93 6.71
CA SER A 441 4.07 -6.16 6.86
C SER A 441 4.35 -4.72 7.30
N THR A 442 5.41 -4.52 8.08
CA THR A 442 5.87 -3.19 8.51
C THR A 442 6.41 -2.33 7.35
N ALA A 443 6.79 -2.93 6.22
CA ALA A 443 7.25 -2.22 5.02
C ALA A 443 6.11 -1.56 4.24
N PHE A 444 4.86 -2.04 4.42
CA PHE A 444 3.71 -1.67 3.60
C PHE A 444 3.52 -0.15 3.42
N PRO A 445 3.58 0.67 4.48
CA PRO A 445 3.31 2.11 4.34
C PRO A 445 4.35 2.89 3.52
N ILE A 446 5.60 2.41 3.40
CA ILE A 446 6.68 3.15 2.69
C ILE A 446 6.28 3.50 1.27
N TYR A 447 5.65 2.55 0.61
CA TYR A 447 5.28 2.64 -0.79
C TYR A 447 3.85 3.20 -0.96
N ALA A 448 3.00 3.14 0.07
CA ALA A 448 1.72 3.86 0.06
C ALA A 448 1.93 5.38 -0.09
N PHE A 449 3.01 5.94 0.46
CA PHE A 449 3.38 7.36 0.25
C PHE A 449 3.68 7.72 -1.21
N SER A 450 4.04 6.77 -2.07
CA SER A 450 4.28 7.08 -3.49
C SER A 450 3.00 7.20 -4.31
N SER A 451 1.89 6.62 -3.85
CA SER A 451 0.61 6.66 -4.57
C SER A 451 -0.31 7.80 -4.15
N ILE A 452 -0.02 8.47 -3.02
CA ILE A 452 -0.88 9.51 -2.43
C ILE A 452 -0.23 10.89 -2.49
N SER A 453 -0.98 11.89 -2.98
CA SER A 453 -0.64 13.31 -2.82
C SER A 453 -0.97 13.78 -1.40
N VAL A 454 0.05 13.74 -0.53
CA VAL A 454 -0.06 13.94 0.92
C VAL A 454 -0.69 15.28 1.31
N GLY A 455 -0.43 16.37 0.60
CA GLY A 455 -1.02 17.68 0.88
C GLY A 455 -2.54 17.71 0.63
N THR A 456 -3.03 17.01 -0.40
CA THR A 456 -4.47 16.81 -0.60
C THR A 456 -5.05 15.96 0.52
N TYR A 457 -4.37 14.85 0.88
CA TYR A 457 -4.78 14.01 2.00
C TYR A 457 -4.92 14.83 3.30
N ILE A 458 -3.96 15.69 3.63
CA ILE A 458 -4.02 16.55 4.81
C ILE A 458 -5.15 17.57 4.71
N SER A 459 -5.30 18.24 3.56
CA SER A 459 -6.33 19.27 3.37
C SER A 459 -7.73 18.70 3.55
N VAL A 460 -8.01 17.54 2.96
CA VAL A 460 -9.27 16.83 3.16
C VAL A 460 -9.40 16.40 4.61
N ASN A 461 -8.43 15.69 5.20
CA ASN A 461 -8.59 15.22 6.58
C ASN A 461 -8.78 16.34 7.61
N CYS A 462 -8.19 17.52 7.38
CA CYS A 462 -8.34 18.67 8.26
C CYS A 462 -9.67 19.40 8.11
N HIS A 463 -10.22 19.51 6.89
CA HIS A 463 -11.54 20.10 6.67
C HIS A 463 -12.66 19.17 7.14
N ASP A 464 -12.53 17.91 6.76
CA ASP A 464 -13.63 16.99 6.48
C ASP A 464 -13.69 15.92 7.60
N GLN A 465 -12.59 15.79 8.37
CA GLN A 465 -12.41 14.92 9.55
C GLN A 465 -12.65 13.42 9.27
N ILE A 466 -12.21 12.95 8.10
CA ILE A 466 -12.71 11.69 7.53
C ILE A 466 -11.81 10.47 7.77
N ILE A 467 -10.48 10.49 7.71
CA ILE A 467 -9.71 9.23 7.66
C ILE A 467 -8.38 9.31 8.43
N ALA A 468 -8.06 8.23 9.15
CA ALA A 468 -6.71 7.92 9.58
C ALA A 468 -6.24 6.68 8.81
N LEU A 469 -5.18 6.81 8.00
CA LEU A 469 -4.53 5.69 7.32
C LEU A 469 -3.76 4.77 8.28
N SER A 470 -3.90 4.98 9.60
CA SER A 470 -3.24 4.30 10.71
C SER A 470 -1.74 4.61 10.84
N TRP A 471 -1.33 5.77 10.35
CA TRP A 471 0.01 6.31 10.55
C TRP A 471 0.09 7.02 11.90
N GLU A 472 -0.11 6.27 12.99
CA GLU A 472 -0.42 6.76 14.34
C GLU A 472 0.24 8.11 14.73
N LEU A 473 1.55 8.27 14.49
CA LEU A 473 2.28 9.51 14.77
C LEU A 473 2.02 10.65 13.78
N LEU A 474 1.94 10.35 12.48
CA LEU A 474 1.65 11.33 11.44
C LEU A 474 0.17 11.74 11.47
N ASP A 475 -0.76 10.80 11.66
CA ASP A 475 -2.19 11.11 11.81
C ASP A 475 -2.41 12.01 13.05
N LYS A 476 -1.71 11.73 14.16
CA LYS A 476 -1.72 12.61 15.33
C LYS A 476 -1.13 13.99 15.04
N ALA A 477 0.01 14.06 14.35
CA ALA A 477 0.63 15.34 13.98
C ALA A 477 -0.29 16.15 13.04
N ILE A 478 -0.94 15.49 12.07
CA ILE A 478 -1.94 16.11 11.19
C ILE A 478 -3.07 16.68 12.04
N TYR A 479 -3.65 15.88 12.94
CA TYR A 479 -4.73 16.33 13.81
C TYR A 479 -4.36 17.54 14.68
N GLU A 480 -3.20 17.50 15.34
CA GLU A 480 -2.70 18.60 16.18
C GLU A 480 -2.46 19.87 15.37
N LEU A 481 -2.07 19.75 14.10
CA LEU A 481 -1.73 20.87 13.23
C LEU A 481 -2.80 21.26 12.22
N CYS A 482 -3.98 20.64 12.20
CA CYS A 482 -5.02 21.00 11.24
C CYS A 482 -5.42 22.49 11.33
N GLN A 483 -5.41 23.06 12.55
CA GLN A 483 -5.63 24.50 12.76
C GLN A 483 -4.56 25.37 12.11
N LEU A 484 -3.35 24.85 11.94
CA LEU A 484 -2.25 25.55 11.28
C LEU A 484 -2.19 25.28 9.78
N TRP A 485 -2.78 24.20 9.26
CA TRP A 485 -2.77 23.90 7.82
C TRP A 485 -3.53 24.95 7.00
N GLY A 486 -4.54 25.58 7.61
CA GLY A 486 -5.30 26.66 6.99
C GLY A 486 -6.47 26.17 6.14
N THR A 487 -7.06 25.02 6.50
CA THR A 487 -8.34 24.58 5.93
C THR A 487 -9.50 25.36 6.53
N THR A 488 -10.58 25.50 5.76
CA THR A 488 -11.87 25.94 6.31
C THR A 488 -12.39 24.87 7.27
N PRO A 489 -13.00 25.26 8.40
CA PRO A 489 -13.78 24.32 9.20
C PRO A 489 -14.97 23.80 8.41
N LEU A 490 -15.38 22.57 8.71
CA LEU A 490 -16.62 21.99 8.19
C LEU A 490 -17.82 22.92 8.45
N ALA A 491 -18.57 23.24 7.40
CA ALA A 491 -19.77 24.05 7.52
C ALA A 491 -20.95 23.23 8.10
N PRO A 492 -21.90 23.87 8.79
CA PRO A 492 -23.10 23.19 9.27
C PRO A 492 -23.85 22.49 8.12
N GLY A 493 -24.12 21.21 8.27
CA GLY A 493 -24.86 20.40 7.30
C GLY A 493 -24.01 19.68 6.24
N GLU A 494 -22.71 19.98 6.13
CA GLU A 494 -21.86 19.30 5.14
C GLU A 494 -21.77 17.78 5.39
N ASN A 495 -21.83 17.37 6.66
CA ASN A 495 -21.84 15.97 7.08
C ASN A 495 -23.24 15.40 7.35
N ASP A 496 -24.32 16.07 6.90
CA ASP A 496 -25.67 15.52 7.02
C ASP A 496 -25.80 14.26 6.14
N PRO A 497 -26.51 13.22 6.60
CA PRO A 497 -26.73 12.00 5.83
C PRO A 497 -27.37 12.29 4.47
N VAL A 498 -26.94 11.55 3.45
CA VAL A 498 -27.50 11.68 2.10
C VAL A 498 -28.73 10.81 1.97
N ILE A 499 -29.86 11.45 1.69
CA ILE A 499 -31.14 10.80 1.42
C ILE A 499 -31.42 10.92 -0.07
N SER A 500 -31.57 9.79 -0.77
CA SER A 500 -31.78 9.79 -2.22
C SER A 500 -32.48 8.53 -2.71
N ASP A 501 -33.33 8.69 -3.73
CA ASP A 501 -33.98 7.60 -4.47
C ASP A 501 -33.16 7.17 -5.71
N ILE A 502 -31.96 7.71 -5.89
CA ILE A 502 -31.06 7.31 -6.99
C ILE A 502 -30.69 5.82 -6.80
N PRO A 503 -30.87 4.99 -7.84
CA PRO A 503 -30.46 3.58 -7.77
C PRO A 503 -28.98 3.46 -7.37
N THR A 504 -28.71 2.70 -6.32
CA THR A 504 -27.37 2.61 -5.73
C THR A 504 -26.97 1.16 -5.45
N LEU A 505 -25.83 0.73 -5.96
CA LEU A 505 -25.17 -0.51 -5.54
C LEU A 505 -24.12 -0.18 -4.49
N ILE A 506 -24.22 -0.78 -3.31
CA ILE A 506 -23.24 -0.67 -2.23
C ILE A 506 -22.62 -2.05 -2.03
N PHE A 507 -21.30 -2.17 -2.13
CA PHE A 507 -20.64 -3.41 -1.75
C PHE A 507 -19.33 -3.16 -1.01
N THR A 508 -18.95 -4.10 -0.16
CA THR A 508 -17.78 -4.00 0.72
C THR A 508 -17.29 -5.40 1.08
N GLY A 509 -16.02 -5.52 1.44
CA GLY A 509 -15.44 -6.78 1.85
C GLY A 509 -15.90 -7.20 3.24
N GLU A 510 -16.10 -8.50 3.44
CA GLU A 510 -16.36 -9.09 4.77
C GLU A 510 -15.28 -8.73 5.80
N TYR A 511 -14.04 -8.61 5.34
CA TYR A 511 -12.86 -8.29 6.14
C TYR A 511 -12.42 -6.83 6.01
N ASP A 512 -13.25 -5.97 5.43
CA ASP A 512 -12.91 -4.56 5.29
C ASP A 512 -12.84 -3.89 6.67
N LEU A 513 -11.62 -3.55 7.09
CA LEU A 513 -11.37 -2.86 8.36
C LEU A 513 -11.42 -1.34 8.26
N VAL A 514 -11.27 -0.81 7.05
CA VAL A 514 -11.21 0.63 6.81
C VAL A 514 -12.63 1.18 6.72
N THR A 515 -13.49 0.46 6.01
CA THR A 515 -14.90 0.80 5.78
C THR A 515 -15.76 -0.44 6.02
N PRO A 516 -16.01 -0.78 7.30
CA PRO A 516 -16.61 -2.07 7.67
C PRO A 516 -18.03 -2.25 7.10
N PRO A 517 -18.52 -3.50 6.99
CA PRO A 517 -19.88 -3.79 6.52
C PRO A 517 -21.01 -3.07 7.27
N SER A 518 -20.77 -2.62 8.50
CA SER A 518 -21.71 -1.76 9.24
C SER A 518 -21.95 -0.42 8.55
N PHE A 519 -20.96 0.16 7.88
CA PHE A 519 -21.10 1.41 7.14
C PHE A 519 -22.00 1.27 5.92
N ALA A 520 -21.85 0.16 5.19
CA ALA A 520 -22.75 -0.15 4.07
C ALA A 520 -24.21 -0.26 4.52
N ARG A 521 -24.46 -0.93 5.66
CA ARG A 521 -25.80 -1.02 6.24
C ARG A 521 -26.34 0.33 6.71
N GLN A 522 -25.49 1.13 7.38
CA GLN A 522 -25.86 2.46 7.85
C GLN A 522 -26.28 3.37 6.69
N LEU A 523 -25.49 3.44 5.61
CA LEU A 523 -25.86 4.29 4.47
C LEU A 523 -27.12 3.77 3.76
N ALA A 524 -27.29 2.46 3.66
CA ALA A 524 -28.47 1.86 3.02
C ALA A 524 -29.78 2.26 3.71
N ASP A 525 -29.78 2.54 5.01
CA ASP A 525 -30.96 3.05 5.74
C ASP A 525 -31.45 4.41 5.21
N HIS A 526 -30.59 5.17 4.52
CA HIS A 526 -30.90 6.46 3.89
C HIS A 526 -31.17 6.38 2.38
N LEU A 527 -30.93 5.23 1.76
CA LEU A 527 -31.02 5.03 0.31
C LEU A 527 -32.02 3.90 0.00
N PRO A 528 -33.34 4.17 -0.09
CA PRO A 528 -34.38 3.15 -0.27
C PRO A 528 -34.27 2.38 -1.60
N ALA A 529 -33.60 2.95 -2.61
CA ALA A 529 -33.31 2.30 -3.89
C ALA A 529 -31.92 1.61 -3.93
N SER A 530 -31.34 1.30 -2.75
CA SER A 530 -30.03 0.67 -2.66
C SER A 530 -30.07 -0.86 -2.65
N HIS A 531 -28.98 -1.46 -3.14
CA HIS A 531 -28.69 -2.88 -3.07
C HIS A 531 -27.36 -3.07 -2.35
N VAL A 532 -27.34 -3.81 -1.24
CA VAL A 532 -26.14 -4.05 -0.44
C VAL A 532 -25.62 -5.47 -0.67
N ALA A 533 -24.32 -5.60 -0.95
CA ALA A 533 -23.63 -6.88 -1.03
C ALA A 533 -22.37 -6.87 -0.14
N VAL A 534 -22.24 -7.87 0.73
CA VAL A 534 -20.98 -8.11 1.47
C VAL A 534 -20.22 -9.17 0.71
N VAL A 535 -19.07 -8.81 0.17
CA VAL A 535 -18.23 -9.71 -0.63
C VAL A 535 -17.42 -10.57 0.33
N PRO A 536 -17.69 -11.89 0.41
CA PRO A 536 -17.01 -12.76 1.34
C PRO A 536 -15.50 -12.75 1.06
N LYS A 537 -14.69 -12.83 2.11
CA LYS A 537 -13.22 -13.06 1.99
C LYS A 537 -12.44 -11.94 1.32
N ARG A 538 -13.04 -10.76 1.22
CA ARG A 538 -12.40 -9.57 0.68
C ARG A 538 -12.11 -8.57 1.76
N GLY A 539 -10.96 -7.92 1.59
CA GLY A 539 -10.58 -6.75 2.36
C GLY A 539 -11.21 -5.49 1.78
N HIS A 540 -10.50 -4.38 1.93
CA HIS A 540 -10.90 -3.09 1.40
C HIS A 540 -10.89 -3.05 -0.13
N ALA A 541 -11.87 -2.38 -0.72
CA ALA A 541 -12.09 -2.25 -2.17
C ALA A 541 -12.17 -3.59 -2.94
N PRO A 542 -13.14 -4.49 -2.66
CA PRO A 542 -13.28 -5.77 -3.35
C PRO A 542 -13.20 -5.74 -4.88
N SER A 543 -13.57 -4.64 -5.54
CA SER A 543 -13.46 -4.55 -7.00
C SER A 543 -12.04 -4.46 -7.53
N SER A 544 -11.08 -4.11 -6.68
CA SER A 544 -9.66 -4.06 -7.03
C SER A 544 -8.96 -5.41 -6.83
N ASP A 545 -9.67 -6.46 -6.40
CA ASP A 545 -9.08 -7.79 -6.24
C ASP A 545 -9.22 -8.66 -7.50
N GLU A 546 -8.09 -9.15 -7.98
CA GLU A 546 -7.96 -9.96 -9.21
C GLU A 546 -8.38 -11.42 -9.00
N THR A 547 -8.64 -11.88 -7.77
CA THR A 547 -8.91 -13.31 -7.50
C THR A 547 -10.37 -13.73 -7.70
N SER A 548 -11.27 -12.80 -8.02
CA SER A 548 -12.65 -13.09 -8.42
C SER A 548 -13.17 -12.03 -9.38
N ASP A 549 -13.92 -12.44 -10.39
CA ASP A 549 -14.62 -11.55 -11.32
C ASP A 549 -16.00 -11.11 -10.80
N CYS A 550 -16.45 -11.62 -9.65
CA CYS A 550 -17.80 -11.36 -9.13
C CYS A 550 -18.07 -9.88 -8.85
N PRO A 551 -17.18 -9.10 -8.20
CA PRO A 551 -17.39 -7.66 -8.04
C PRO A 551 -17.62 -6.94 -9.39
N THR A 552 -16.82 -7.25 -10.40
CA THR A 552 -16.97 -6.68 -11.75
C THR A 552 -18.27 -7.12 -12.41
N ARG A 553 -18.70 -8.38 -12.21
CA ARG A 553 -20.02 -8.87 -12.67
C ARG A 553 -21.18 -8.14 -12.00
N LEU A 554 -21.10 -7.88 -10.69
CA LEU A 554 -22.11 -7.11 -9.95
C LEU A 554 -22.21 -5.68 -10.50
N VAL A 555 -21.07 -5.01 -10.70
CA VAL A 555 -21.01 -3.67 -11.28
C VAL A 555 -21.59 -3.65 -12.69
N SER A 556 -21.16 -4.58 -13.55
CA SER A 556 -21.64 -4.67 -14.94
C SER A 556 -23.15 -4.92 -15.01
N ALA A 557 -23.67 -5.86 -14.23
CA ALA A 557 -25.10 -6.16 -14.17
C ALA A 557 -25.92 -4.96 -13.68
N PHE A 558 -25.42 -4.26 -12.66
CA PHE A 558 -26.06 -3.06 -12.14
C PHE A 558 -26.07 -1.90 -13.14
N LEU A 559 -24.97 -1.65 -13.86
CA LEU A 559 -24.91 -0.62 -14.89
C LEU A 559 -25.94 -0.85 -16.01
N GLN A 560 -26.14 -2.11 -16.40
CA GLN A 560 -27.12 -2.51 -17.41
C GLN A 560 -28.56 -2.25 -16.96
N ASN A 561 -28.91 -2.57 -15.71
CA ASN A 561 -30.25 -2.35 -15.16
C ASN A 561 -30.23 -1.88 -13.70
N PRO A 562 -30.03 -0.58 -13.44
CA PRO A 562 -29.90 -0.06 -12.08
C PRO A 562 -31.16 -0.21 -11.22
N SER A 563 -32.33 -0.34 -11.85
CA SER A 563 -33.61 -0.47 -11.14
C SER A 563 -33.88 -1.90 -10.64
N ALA A 564 -33.02 -2.86 -10.98
CA ALA A 564 -33.14 -4.24 -10.52
C ALA A 564 -31.96 -4.60 -9.60
N ALA A 565 -32.25 -5.39 -8.57
CA ALA A 565 -31.20 -5.97 -7.75
C ALA A 565 -30.28 -6.83 -8.62
N PRO A 566 -28.95 -6.61 -8.58
CA PRO A 566 -28.02 -7.47 -9.30
C PRO A 566 -28.05 -8.88 -8.73
N ASP A 567 -27.80 -9.87 -9.59
CA ASP A 567 -27.69 -11.26 -9.16
C ASP A 567 -26.42 -11.47 -8.31
N ILE A 568 -26.62 -11.81 -7.04
CA ILE A 568 -25.54 -12.02 -6.07
C ILE A 568 -25.08 -13.48 -6.00
N VAL A 569 -25.59 -14.37 -6.86
CA VAL A 569 -25.19 -15.79 -6.89
C VAL A 569 -23.68 -15.96 -7.08
N CYS A 570 -23.00 -15.04 -7.79
CA CYS A 570 -21.54 -15.12 -7.93
C CYS A 570 -20.78 -14.99 -6.60
N LEU A 571 -21.38 -14.45 -5.54
CA LEU A 571 -20.76 -14.40 -4.22
C LEU A 571 -20.58 -15.80 -3.62
N GLU A 572 -21.48 -16.74 -3.96
CA GLU A 572 -21.39 -18.15 -3.54
C GLU A 572 -20.27 -18.90 -4.29
N GLU A 573 -19.88 -18.41 -5.46
CA GLU A 573 -18.77 -18.94 -6.28
C GLU A 573 -17.40 -18.52 -5.74
N ILE A 574 -17.33 -17.58 -4.79
CA ILE A 574 -16.07 -17.13 -4.20
C ILE A 574 -15.53 -18.20 -3.24
N GLU A 575 -14.45 -18.86 -3.70
CA GLU A 575 -13.76 -19.94 -2.99
C GLU A 575 -13.32 -19.58 -1.57
N PRO A 576 -13.35 -20.55 -0.61
CA PRO A 576 -12.59 -20.60 0.64
C PRO A 576 -11.51 -19.53 0.90
N ILE A 577 -11.42 -18.84 2.05
CA ILE A 577 -10.06 -18.36 2.42
C ILE A 577 -9.30 -19.63 2.73
N GLN A 578 -8.32 -19.93 1.89
CA GLN A 578 -7.38 -20.99 2.18
C GLN A 578 -6.29 -20.41 3.04
N PHE A 579 -6.44 -20.56 4.36
CA PHE A 579 -5.43 -20.09 5.30
C PHE A 579 -4.10 -20.79 5.02
N ALA A 580 -3.03 -20.00 4.93
CA ALA A 580 -1.69 -20.51 4.74
C ALA A 580 -1.25 -21.22 6.02
N VAL A 581 -1.17 -22.55 5.95
CA VAL A 581 -0.70 -23.41 7.05
C VAL A 581 0.69 -23.96 6.74
N PRO A 582 1.50 -24.33 7.75
CA PRO A 582 2.79 -24.96 7.53
C PRO A 582 2.61 -26.31 6.82
N TYR A 583 3.60 -26.73 6.04
CA TYR A 583 3.54 -28.02 5.36
C TYR A 583 3.41 -29.19 6.36
N ASN A 584 2.33 -29.96 6.23
CA ASN A 584 2.08 -31.15 7.03
C ASN A 584 2.71 -32.38 6.35
N PRO A 585 3.61 -33.14 7.01
CA PRO A 585 4.23 -34.33 6.42
C PRO A 585 3.22 -35.45 6.10
N GLY A 586 2.01 -35.41 6.67
CA GLY A 586 0.91 -36.32 6.32
C GLY A 586 0.23 -35.99 4.99
N THR A 587 0.50 -34.83 4.39
CA THR A 587 -0.02 -34.44 3.08
C THR A 587 0.83 -35.10 1.99
N PRO A 588 0.26 -35.91 1.09
CA PRO A 588 1.03 -36.51 0.00
C PRO A 588 1.63 -35.43 -0.91
N LEU A 589 2.95 -35.46 -1.09
CA LEU A 589 3.66 -34.59 -2.02
C LEU A 589 4.26 -35.44 -3.14
N ALA A 590 3.71 -35.27 -4.35
CA ALA A 590 4.26 -35.90 -5.54
C ALA A 590 5.53 -35.17 -5.99
N LEU A 591 6.50 -35.92 -6.50
CA LEU A 591 7.70 -35.39 -7.14
C LEU A 591 7.70 -35.78 -8.61
N GLU A 592 8.08 -34.85 -9.48
CA GLU A 592 8.15 -35.04 -10.93
C GLU A 592 9.60 -34.94 -11.44
N PRO A 593 9.96 -35.74 -12.45
CA PRO A 593 11.29 -35.69 -13.04
C PRO A 593 11.49 -34.42 -13.86
N VAL A 594 12.60 -33.74 -13.59
CA VAL A 594 13.04 -32.54 -14.32
C VAL A 594 14.47 -32.74 -14.82
N THR A 595 14.75 -32.12 -15.98
CA THR A 595 16.12 -31.97 -16.48
C THR A 595 16.49 -30.50 -16.43
N ILE A 596 17.56 -30.17 -15.71
CA ILE A 596 18.11 -28.81 -15.60
C ILE A 596 19.21 -28.69 -16.64
N ASP A 597 18.82 -28.32 -17.86
CA ASP A 597 19.70 -28.31 -19.04
C ASP A 597 20.97 -27.48 -18.84
N GLN A 598 20.88 -26.36 -18.13
CA GLN A 598 22.03 -25.50 -17.85
C GLN A 598 23.18 -26.23 -17.15
N TYR A 599 22.86 -27.20 -16.29
CA TYR A 599 23.84 -27.95 -15.49
C TYR A 599 23.95 -29.42 -15.92
N GLN A 600 23.17 -29.84 -16.91
CA GLN A 600 23.05 -31.24 -17.33
C GLN A 600 22.74 -32.14 -16.12
N ILE A 601 21.75 -31.77 -15.31
CA ILE A 601 21.32 -32.53 -14.12
C ILE A 601 19.92 -33.10 -14.37
N ARG A 602 19.68 -34.34 -13.97
CA ARG A 602 18.34 -34.93 -13.83
C ARG A 602 18.03 -35.11 -12.36
N THR A 603 16.86 -34.66 -11.93
CA THR A 603 16.42 -34.78 -10.53
C THR A 603 14.90 -34.85 -10.44
N LEU A 604 14.37 -34.99 -9.23
CA LEU A 604 12.95 -34.86 -8.94
C LEU A 604 12.69 -33.52 -8.23
N ILE A 605 11.60 -32.85 -8.57
CA ILE A 605 11.13 -31.61 -7.92
C ILE A 605 9.67 -31.80 -7.53
N PRO A 606 9.19 -31.22 -6.42
CA PRO A 606 7.77 -31.31 -6.08
C PRO A 606 6.86 -30.78 -7.19
N THR A 607 5.83 -31.54 -7.52
CA THR A 607 4.84 -31.16 -8.53
C THR A 607 4.18 -29.84 -8.15
N GLY A 608 4.09 -28.93 -9.12
CA GLY A 608 3.50 -27.60 -8.95
C GLY A 608 4.49 -26.51 -8.51
N TRP A 609 5.74 -26.86 -8.17
CA TRP A 609 6.75 -25.85 -7.88
C TRP A 609 7.25 -25.19 -9.17
N SER A 610 7.28 -23.86 -9.19
CA SER A 610 7.59 -23.07 -10.37
C SER A 610 9.09 -22.85 -10.53
N GLY A 611 9.65 -23.19 -11.69
CA GLY A 611 11.06 -22.95 -11.99
C GLY A 611 11.36 -21.48 -12.26
N THR A 612 12.39 -20.93 -11.61
CA THR A 612 12.79 -19.50 -11.74
C THR A 612 14.12 -19.30 -12.47
N GLY A 613 14.62 -20.34 -13.14
CA GLY A 613 15.93 -20.34 -13.80
C GLY A 613 17.06 -20.75 -12.86
N PHE A 614 18.24 -21.01 -13.44
CA PHE A 614 19.45 -21.42 -12.70
C PHE A 614 19.24 -22.61 -11.75
N GLY A 615 18.33 -23.53 -12.10
CA GLY A 615 18.06 -24.73 -11.32
C GLY A 615 17.26 -24.51 -10.02
N PHE A 616 16.63 -23.35 -9.86
CA PHE A 616 15.78 -23.05 -8.71
C PHE A 616 14.29 -23.25 -8.98
N TYR A 617 13.58 -23.74 -7.97
CA TYR A 617 12.14 -24.03 -7.99
C TYR A 617 11.49 -23.53 -6.70
N ASN A 618 10.39 -22.80 -6.83
CA ASN A 618 9.69 -22.17 -5.70
C ASN A 618 8.32 -22.81 -5.48
N ARG A 619 7.93 -22.94 -4.21
CA ARG A 619 6.61 -23.46 -3.84
C ARG A 619 5.47 -22.48 -4.20
N ASN A 620 5.66 -21.19 -3.90
CA ASN A 620 4.69 -20.11 -4.18
C ASN A 620 3.24 -20.40 -3.70
N ASN A 621 3.06 -21.12 -2.59
CA ASN A 621 1.73 -21.56 -2.15
C ASN A 621 0.90 -20.44 -1.50
N SER A 622 1.56 -19.39 -1.01
CA SER A 622 0.91 -18.27 -0.36
C SER A 622 1.72 -17.00 -0.57
N PHE A 623 1.16 -15.86 -0.19
CA PHE A 623 1.92 -14.62 -0.17
C PHE A 623 3.05 -14.71 0.86
N GLY A 624 4.26 -14.28 0.48
CA GLY A 624 5.45 -14.32 1.32
C GLY A 624 5.98 -15.72 1.60
N ASP A 625 5.61 -16.72 0.79
CA ASP A 625 6.16 -18.07 0.86
C ASP A 625 7.60 -18.08 0.33
N MET A 626 8.57 -18.18 1.24
CA MET A 626 9.99 -18.19 0.88
C MET A 626 10.53 -19.59 0.55
N THR A 627 9.69 -20.63 0.62
CA THR A 627 10.15 -22.01 0.47
C THR A 627 10.60 -22.29 -0.97
N GLN A 628 11.87 -22.69 -1.10
CA GLN A 628 12.53 -22.87 -2.37
C GLN A 628 13.56 -24.00 -2.28
N ILE A 629 13.75 -24.72 -3.39
CA ILE A 629 14.84 -25.68 -3.60
C ILE A 629 15.63 -25.34 -4.85
N GLY A 630 16.95 -25.43 -4.76
CA GLY A 630 17.89 -25.19 -5.86
C GLY A 630 18.80 -26.39 -6.08
N VAL A 631 19.05 -26.73 -7.34
CA VAL A 631 19.93 -27.83 -7.74
C VAL A 631 20.87 -27.34 -8.86
N GLN A 632 22.18 -27.33 -8.59
CA GLN A 632 23.18 -26.77 -9.49
C GLN A 632 24.45 -27.64 -9.54
N SER A 633 25.33 -27.36 -10.52
CA SER A 633 26.68 -27.92 -10.57
C SER A 633 27.71 -26.88 -11.00
N ALA A 634 28.96 -27.07 -10.55
CA ALA A 634 30.10 -26.29 -11.01
C ALA A 634 31.41 -27.06 -10.89
N ALA A 635 32.40 -26.71 -11.73
CA ALA A 635 33.77 -27.23 -11.65
C ALA A 635 34.59 -26.53 -10.54
N VAL A 636 34.01 -26.47 -9.33
CA VAL A 636 34.55 -25.75 -8.18
C VAL A 636 34.53 -26.70 -6.97
N PRO A 637 35.59 -26.78 -6.14
CA PRO A 637 35.59 -27.64 -4.96
C PRO A 637 34.53 -27.24 -3.93
N GLU A 638 34.02 -28.22 -3.17
CA GLU A 638 33.05 -28.02 -2.09
C GLU A 638 33.45 -26.93 -1.07
N ALA A 639 34.74 -26.83 -0.73
CA ALA A 639 35.23 -25.81 0.19
C ALA A 639 35.10 -24.38 -0.36
N GLU A 640 35.28 -24.21 -1.67
CA GLU A 640 35.16 -22.91 -2.34
C GLU A 640 33.69 -22.53 -2.51
N TRP A 641 32.81 -23.49 -2.81
CA TRP A 641 31.35 -23.32 -2.74
C TRP A 641 30.90 -22.82 -1.38
N ASN A 642 31.27 -23.52 -0.30
CA ASN A 642 30.91 -23.13 1.06
C ASN A 642 31.42 -21.72 1.39
N THR A 643 32.65 -21.40 1.01
CA THR A 643 33.24 -20.07 1.26
C THR A 643 32.49 -18.98 0.49
N TRP A 644 32.13 -19.23 -0.77
CA TRP A 644 31.39 -18.29 -1.60
C TRP A 644 29.97 -18.06 -1.07
N LEU A 645 29.26 -19.12 -0.67
CA LEU A 645 27.89 -19.00 -0.16
C LEU A 645 27.81 -18.22 1.15
N ILE A 646 28.82 -18.32 2.02
CA ILE A 646 28.86 -17.53 3.27
C ILE A 646 28.70 -16.03 3.00
N THR A 647 29.23 -15.52 1.90
CA THR A 647 29.15 -14.09 1.56
C THR A 647 28.13 -13.77 0.48
N ASN A 648 27.87 -14.67 -0.47
CA ASN A 648 27.08 -14.38 -1.67
C ASN A 648 25.65 -14.94 -1.62
N PHE A 649 25.29 -15.75 -0.63
CA PHE A 649 23.92 -16.24 -0.48
C PHE A 649 22.95 -15.05 -0.34
N GLN A 650 21.80 -15.14 -0.99
CA GLN A 650 20.79 -14.08 -1.03
C GLN A 650 21.27 -12.69 -1.49
N GLY A 651 22.10 -12.62 -2.55
CA GLY A 651 22.53 -11.34 -3.12
C GLY A 651 23.52 -10.58 -2.25
N ASN A 652 24.60 -11.27 -1.87
CA ASN A 652 25.70 -10.74 -1.03
C ASN A 652 25.34 -10.50 0.45
N ARG A 653 24.31 -11.18 0.97
CA ARG A 653 23.85 -11.05 2.36
C ARG A 653 24.35 -12.17 3.26
N GLY A 654 24.60 -13.34 2.70
CA GLY A 654 25.20 -14.47 3.38
C GLY A 654 24.26 -15.25 4.30
N PHE A 655 24.86 -16.13 5.09
CA PHE A 655 24.21 -16.87 6.16
C PHE A 655 24.36 -16.15 7.50
N ASP A 656 23.43 -16.38 8.42
CA ASP A 656 23.50 -15.84 9.79
C ASP A 656 24.71 -16.45 10.55
N ARG A 657 25.12 -17.66 10.14
CA ARG A 657 26.28 -18.39 10.67
C ARG A 657 26.95 -19.23 9.59
N PRO A 658 28.24 -19.59 9.72
CA PRO A 658 28.88 -20.52 8.80
C PRO A 658 28.14 -21.88 8.74
N PRO A 659 28.01 -22.50 7.55
CA PRO A 659 27.42 -23.83 7.43
C PRO A 659 28.17 -24.89 8.22
N GLU A 660 27.44 -25.67 9.00
CA GLU A 660 28.01 -26.74 9.83
C GLU A 660 27.65 -28.10 9.22
N GLN A 661 28.66 -28.93 8.96
CA GLN A 661 28.42 -30.28 8.44
C GLN A 661 27.78 -31.15 9.52
N LYS A 662 26.59 -31.69 9.25
CA LYS A 662 25.87 -32.54 10.20
C LYS A 662 26.02 -34.02 9.91
N THR A 663 25.95 -34.40 8.63
CA THR A 663 25.94 -35.81 8.25
C THR A 663 26.50 -36.04 6.84
N LYS A 664 26.61 -37.31 6.47
CA LYS A 664 26.87 -37.77 5.10
C LYS A 664 25.82 -38.78 4.68
N ARG A 665 25.38 -38.70 3.41
CA ARG A 665 24.39 -39.60 2.83
C ARG A 665 24.95 -40.27 1.57
N GLN A 666 24.77 -41.58 1.44
CA GLN A 666 25.08 -42.31 0.21
C GLN A 666 23.79 -42.44 -0.60
N ALA A 667 23.79 -41.90 -1.81
CA ALA A 667 22.67 -42.01 -2.73
C ALA A 667 23.18 -41.95 -4.17
N ASN A 668 22.46 -42.50 -5.15
CA ASN A 668 22.78 -42.42 -6.60
C ASN A 668 24.26 -42.61 -7.02
N GLY A 669 25.03 -43.39 -6.26
CA GLY A 669 26.46 -43.61 -6.52
C GLY A 669 27.39 -42.46 -6.08
N LEU A 670 26.86 -41.48 -5.35
CA LEU A 670 27.54 -40.31 -4.82
C LEU A 670 27.54 -40.29 -3.28
N THR A 671 28.57 -39.68 -2.70
CA THR A 671 28.62 -39.36 -1.27
C THR A 671 28.29 -37.89 -1.07
N TRP A 672 27.14 -37.62 -0.46
CA TRP A 672 26.66 -36.27 -0.16
C TRP A 672 27.09 -35.83 1.24
N SER A 673 27.74 -34.68 1.35
CA SER A 673 27.97 -33.97 2.62
C SER A 673 26.80 -33.01 2.87
N ILE A 674 26.08 -33.18 3.98
CA ILE A 674 24.92 -32.33 4.32
C ILE A 674 25.30 -31.33 5.40
N TYR A 675 24.97 -30.07 5.17
CA TYR A 675 25.25 -28.93 6.03
C TYR A 675 23.96 -28.22 6.43
N GLU A 676 23.96 -27.67 7.63
CA GLU A 676 22.87 -26.83 8.14
C GLU A 676 23.38 -25.44 8.51
N THR A 677 22.57 -24.45 8.18
CA THR A 677 22.76 -23.05 8.56
C THR A 677 21.41 -22.34 8.68
N SER A 678 21.42 -21.03 8.84
CA SER A 678 20.25 -20.19 8.72
C SER A 678 20.55 -18.93 7.92
N SER A 679 19.51 -18.34 7.36
CA SER A 679 19.58 -17.02 6.73
C SER A 679 18.32 -16.26 7.13
N ARG A 680 18.49 -15.07 7.73
CA ARG A 680 17.40 -14.24 8.25
C ARG A 680 16.52 -14.99 9.24
N GLY A 681 17.13 -15.81 10.10
CA GLY A 681 16.43 -16.63 11.09
C GLY A 681 15.72 -17.85 10.52
N ASN A 682 15.70 -18.05 9.20
CA ASN A 682 15.07 -19.20 8.57
C ASN A 682 16.09 -20.31 8.31
N PRO A 683 15.75 -21.60 8.54
CA PRO A 683 16.65 -22.71 8.28
C PRO A 683 17.03 -22.83 6.80
N VAL A 684 18.32 -23.12 6.58
CA VAL A 684 18.86 -23.44 5.25
C VAL A 684 19.64 -24.74 5.36
N VAL A 685 19.36 -25.67 4.47
CA VAL A 685 20.08 -26.94 4.35
C VAL A 685 20.76 -27.04 2.99
N LEU A 686 22.01 -27.49 3.00
CA LEU A 686 22.86 -27.63 1.81
C LEU A 686 23.35 -29.07 1.71
N ALA A 687 23.47 -29.59 0.49
CA ALA A 687 24.13 -30.86 0.23
C ALA A 687 25.09 -30.74 -0.94
N PHE A 688 26.31 -31.25 -0.77
CA PHE A 688 27.35 -31.25 -1.79
C PHE A 688 27.81 -32.67 -2.13
N ALA A 689 28.04 -32.95 -3.41
CA ALA A 689 28.65 -34.20 -3.85
C ALA A 689 29.55 -34.00 -5.08
N GLY A 690 30.71 -34.65 -5.10
CA GLY A 690 31.58 -34.66 -6.28
C GLY A 690 31.09 -35.63 -7.36
N SER A 691 30.97 -35.17 -8.60
CA SER A 691 30.60 -35.99 -9.76
C SER A 691 31.32 -35.51 -11.02
N GLY A 692 32.12 -36.38 -11.64
CA GLY A 692 32.68 -36.12 -12.98
C GLY A 692 33.57 -34.87 -13.10
N GLY A 693 34.27 -34.46 -12.04
CA GLY A 693 35.09 -33.24 -12.01
C GLY A 693 34.31 -31.96 -11.67
N GLN A 694 33.01 -32.09 -11.39
CA GLN A 694 32.16 -31.03 -10.86
C GLN A 694 31.72 -31.36 -9.43
N THR A 695 31.29 -30.33 -8.70
CA THR A 695 30.57 -30.44 -7.45
C THR A 695 29.11 -30.11 -7.72
N LEU A 696 28.23 -31.05 -7.39
CA LEU A 696 26.78 -30.84 -7.31
C LEU A 696 26.46 -30.13 -6.00
N MET A 697 25.49 -29.22 -6.04
CA MET A 697 24.94 -28.54 -4.88
C MET A 697 23.42 -28.66 -4.92
N ILE A 698 22.83 -29.04 -3.79
CA ILE A 698 21.41 -28.88 -3.52
C ILE A 698 21.28 -27.93 -2.33
N VAL A 699 20.38 -26.95 -2.43
CA VAL A 699 20.05 -26.02 -1.36
C VAL A 699 18.55 -25.98 -1.16
N MET A 700 18.09 -26.02 0.08
CA MET A 700 16.69 -25.74 0.41
C MET A 700 16.62 -24.71 1.53
N ILE A 701 15.78 -23.71 1.32
CA ILE A 701 15.36 -22.74 2.34
C ILE A 701 13.87 -22.93 2.58
N SER A 702 13.45 -22.88 3.84
CA SER A 702 12.07 -23.00 4.25
C SER A 702 11.82 -22.24 5.54
N HIS A 703 10.57 -22.14 5.95
CA HIS A 703 10.24 -21.68 7.28
C HIS A 703 10.58 -22.74 8.34
N ALA A 704 10.81 -22.29 9.58
CA ALA A 704 11.24 -23.17 10.67
C ALA A 704 10.20 -24.21 11.08
N ASP A 705 8.92 -23.83 11.06
CA ASP A 705 7.75 -24.66 11.42
C ASP A 705 7.46 -25.81 10.43
N GLU A 706 8.09 -25.82 9.27
CA GLU A 706 7.93 -26.85 8.24
C GLU A 706 9.24 -27.46 7.76
N HIS A 707 10.38 -27.00 8.29
CA HIS A 707 11.70 -27.37 7.79
C HIS A 707 11.97 -28.88 7.89
N GLU A 708 11.66 -29.48 9.03
CA GLU A 708 11.90 -30.91 9.26
C GLU A 708 11.06 -31.78 8.30
N ALA A 709 9.78 -31.41 8.12
CA ALA A 709 8.88 -32.11 7.22
C ALA A 709 9.34 -32.00 5.75
N LEU A 710 9.74 -30.81 5.31
CA LEU A 710 10.26 -30.59 3.96
C LEU A 710 11.64 -31.21 3.76
N TYR A 711 12.47 -31.28 4.81
CA TYR A 711 13.76 -31.95 4.75
C TYR A 711 13.58 -33.44 4.40
N GLU A 712 12.66 -34.10 5.09
CA GLU A 712 12.37 -35.52 4.86
C GLU A 712 11.62 -35.79 3.53
N THR A 713 10.64 -34.95 3.18
CA THR A 713 9.74 -35.21 2.05
C THR A 713 10.19 -34.59 0.72
N VAL A 714 11.07 -33.59 0.76
CA VAL A 714 11.58 -32.90 -0.43
C VAL A 714 13.09 -33.05 -0.54
N PHE A 715 13.84 -32.52 0.43
CA PHE A 715 15.29 -32.39 0.30
C PHE A 715 16.00 -33.74 0.16
N LEU A 716 15.68 -34.72 1.00
CA LEU A 716 16.27 -36.06 0.92
C LEU A 716 15.89 -36.81 -0.38
N PRO A 717 14.63 -36.83 -0.83
CA PRO A 717 14.27 -37.39 -2.15
C PRO A 717 14.94 -36.70 -3.34
N VAL A 718 15.15 -35.38 -3.29
CA VAL A 718 15.90 -34.64 -4.31
C VAL A 718 17.36 -35.09 -4.30
N ILE A 719 17.99 -35.23 -3.12
CA ILE A 719 19.34 -35.83 -3.01
C ILE A 719 19.36 -37.21 -3.66
N ASP A 720 18.38 -38.07 -3.35
CA ASP A 720 18.39 -39.47 -3.78
C ASP A 720 18.21 -39.64 -5.28
N SER A 721 17.53 -38.69 -5.93
CA SER A 721 17.23 -38.72 -7.37
C SER A 721 18.20 -37.93 -8.25
N THR A 722 19.01 -37.03 -7.67
CA THR A 722 19.88 -36.13 -8.43
C THR A 722 21.06 -36.85 -9.09
N THR A 723 21.10 -36.87 -10.42
CA THR A 723 22.17 -37.48 -11.21
C THR A 723 22.68 -36.52 -12.29
N THR A 724 23.94 -36.66 -12.68
CA THR A 724 24.46 -35.98 -13.88
C THR A 724 23.90 -36.67 -15.13
N ALA A 725 23.30 -35.89 -16.03
CA ALA A 725 22.88 -36.35 -17.34
C ALA A 725 24.13 -36.68 -18.15
N ARG A 726 24.50 -37.96 -18.20
CA ARG A 726 25.49 -38.47 -19.15
C ARG A 726 24.91 -38.58 -20.55
#